data_AF-A0A1Q1G1T5-F1
#
_entry.id   AF-A0A1Q1G1T5-F1
#
_cell.length_a   1.000
_cell.length_b   1.000
_cell.length_c   1.000
_cell.angle_alpha   90.00
_cell.angle_beta   90.00
_cell.angle_gamma   90.00
#
_symmetry.space_group_name_H-M   'P 1'
#
loop_
_entity.id
_entity.type
_entity.pdbx_description
1 polymer ?
#
loop_
_entity_poly.entity_id
_entity_poly.type
_entity_poly.pdbx_seq_one_letter_code
_entity_poly.pdbx_strand_id
1 'polypeptide(L)'
;MGNIINKIQFIWLSFINHLLKYKTPYIVLFLFSVICHSYYGYELFVHGTLFTGKGDGISQMIPFQLFLYEKFSNFSMFYAQDFGIGGDYFSDLAYYYSTNLIFYLNCIIVFILDIFLPLPVDRPEFWLYNAWFISVIKLTIIFFITYHYAKLWTNKNHIAYVFSILYGFSSVYFLFTFTWSFFSDVMIYLPLTLLGLERILRYKKPGLFIIAIAATLFNNFYFAYYEFVIVLLYFLFRLIFKYKDDIASRGQYFIQSVIGAIIGLFISSMGFLAGVTSFLDNGRGDVDVELKLLVPLMVHYNIFYDGHYLILFFLVIPALFSFKLYRHFAYKMFAIFTILFLVLSLSEYTDSFFNGFSAVQRRWVYILAFFAAGLIAQWIYRMRELNLSQFIHSMIPVFIIYPIAFIEHDKILIWTISIPMLFILGLFIIKNEHIHLKWYSYITIISSIVMIYGYYQIQIKSLHPVEERNIAHIQSEKYNSDYQNKIIENIKDNIKPHERINWLTYLTHNTPMYQHFNGISLYSSIFHKDILRFYDELMVSMGTNSHSIYYGLANRTNLYSLMNVAYSVEKGDKFPTHFELDKSVIPNNINTNEPLNPVKNTKLLPYVRTTDNIYSKDSLQFALDKEHAMLNGIVASEQGEPFNSLNQNLLSSATLQYNNSKMTEEGLLHVTKDDGGIILNLPKGTMEKYDDMYVTFYGKLTDNETNYHHYWVNENYETRKPLNDDYRRELGDRVISAKANDQISIRMKAGKYHFKVKGIHGEDYRQLDQAISKSEDHKVNLNSRNITINLNNPKGKYAVMPLPYRDGMKAKVDGETKKIIDANYHSAIAIPIDNDSKEIIITYKPPYWIIGIIGTILGIIGFIGYLLLINKNKIKHRNEQNLFRKFKNKKRQ
;
A
#
# COMPACT_ATOMS: atom_id res chain seq x y z
N MET A 1 16.75 -5.12 -62.15
CA MET A 1 16.90 -5.61 -60.76
C MET A 1 17.86 -4.76 -59.91
N GLY A 2 19.09 -4.45 -60.36
CA GLY A 2 20.06 -3.65 -59.57
C GLY A 2 19.60 -2.26 -59.11
N ASN A 3 18.85 -1.52 -59.94
CA ASN A 3 18.31 -0.19 -59.56
C ASN A 3 17.17 -0.23 -58.53
N ILE A 4 16.48 -1.36 -58.38
CA ILE A 4 15.42 -1.54 -57.38
C ILE A 4 16.04 -1.93 -56.03
N ILE A 5 17.07 -2.79 -56.05
CA ILE A 5 17.83 -3.18 -54.86
C ILE A 5 18.56 -1.98 -54.25
N ASN A 6 19.19 -1.13 -55.06
CA ASN A 6 19.85 0.10 -54.59
C ASN A 6 18.86 1.13 -54.04
N LYS A 7 17.65 1.27 -54.62
CA LYS A 7 16.60 2.14 -54.06
C LYS A 7 16.03 1.59 -52.76
N ILE A 8 15.85 0.27 -52.64
CA ILE A 8 15.40 -0.38 -51.40
C ILE A 8 16.46 -0.27 -50.32
N GLN A 9 17.75 -0.47 -50.63
CA GLN A 9 18.86 -0.24 -49.70
C GLN A 9 18.95 1.22 -49.26
N PHE A 10 18.79 2.18 -50.16
CA PHE A 10 18.81 3.61 -49.80
C PHE A 10 17.61 4.00 -48.93
N ILE A 11 16.42 3.45 -49.18
CA ILE A 11 15.23 3.64 -48.34
C ILE A 11 15.42 2.98 -46.98
N TRP A 12 15.99 1.78 -46.92
CA TRP A 12 16.30 1.07 -45.66
C TRP A 12 17.40 1.77 -44.86
N LEU A 13 18.47 2.23 -45.50
CA LEU A 13 19.53 3.01 -44.86
C LEU A 13 19.03 4.39 -44.43
N SER A 14 18.13 5.02 -45.19
CA SER A 14 17.46 6.26 -44.81
C SER A 14 16.50 6.04 -43.63
N PHE A 15 15.75 4.94 -43.61
CA PHE A 15 14.85 4.55 -42.53
C PHE A 15 15.62 4.16 -41.26
N ILE A 16 16.71 3.41 -41.38
CA ILE A 16 17.64 3.09 -40.27
C ILE A 16 18.35 4.36 -39.79
N ASN A 17 18.81 5.25 -40.68
CA ASN A 17 19.40 6.52 -40.28
C ASN A 17 18.38 7.47 -39.67
N HIS A 18 17.11 7.40 -40.07
CA HIS A 18 16.01 8.14 -39.46
C HIS A 18 15.67 7.55 -38.07
N LEU A 19 15.61 6.23 -37.95
CA LEU A 19 15.46 5.52 -36.68
C LEU A 19 16.62 5.81 -35.73
N LEU A 20 17.87 5.74 -36.18
CA LEU A 20 19.04 6.08 -35.39
C LEU A 20 19.00 7.57 -35.02
N LYS A 21 18.85 8.50 -35.97
CA LYS A 21 18.89 9.94 -35.68
C LYS A 21 17.76 10.44 -34.77
N TYR A 22 16.55 9.88 -34.87
CA TYR A 22 15.39 10.32 -34.08
C TYR A 22 15.06 9.40 -32.89
N LYS A 23 15.52 8.14 -32.88
CA LYS A 23 15.33 7.21 -31.75
C LYS A 23 16.57 6.98 -30.86
N THR A 24 17.77 7.46 -31.24
CA THR A 24 19.00 7.31 -30.41
C THR A 24 18.79 7.72 -28.94
N PRO A 25 18.16 8.88 -28.62
CA PRO A 25 17.97 9.25 -27.23
C PRO A 25 17.14 8.25 -26.41
N TYR A 26 16.17 7.60 -27.02
CA TYR A 26 15.31 6.62 -26.33
C TYR A 26 16.04 5.30 -26.10
N ILE A 27 16.81 4.84 -27.09
CA ILE A 27 17.66 3.65 -26.92
C ILE A 27 18.69 3.92 -25.82
N VAL A 28 19.33 5.09 -25.83
CA VAL A 28 20.31 5.47 -24.80
C VAL A 28 19.67 5.48 -23.42
N LEU A 29 18.50 6.11 -23.24
CA LEU A 29 17.83 6.18 -21.94
C LEU A 29 17.32 4.80 -21.47
N PHE A 30 16.84 3.94 -22.37
CA PHE A 30 16.48 2.55 -22.02
C PHE A 30 17.71 1.76 -21.57
N LEU A 31 18.80 1.78 -22.34
CA LEU A 31 20.06 1.14 -21.96
C LEU A 31 20.59 1.70 -20.64
N PHE A 32 20.41 3.00 -20.40
CA PHE A 32 20.78 3.63 -19.14
C PHE A 32 19.94 3.11 -17.97
N SER A 33 18.63 2.91 -18.15
CA SER A 33 17.78 2.27 -17.15
C SER A 33 18.26 0.86 -16.82
N VAL A 34 18.66 0.08 -17.83
CA VAL A 34 19.25 -1.25 -17.63
C VAL A 34 20.57 -1.17 -16.85
N ILE A 35 21.47 -0.23 -17.20
CA ILE A 35 22.74 -0.01 -16.49
C ILE A 35 22.50 0.38 -15.04
N CYS A 36 21.54 1.28 -14.79
CA CYS A 36 21.11 1.69 -13.46
C CYS A 36 20.66 0.50 -12.60
N HIS A 37 20.09 -0.54 -13.21
CA HIS A 37 19.62 -1.74 -12.52
C HIS A 37 20.59 -2.93 -12.59
N SER A 38 21.71 -2.83 -13.32
CA SER A 38 22.53 -4.00 -13.68
C SER A 38 23.21 -4.64 -12.48
N TYR A 39 23.75 -3.84 -11.55
CA TYR A 39 24.32 -4.35 -10.30
C TYR A 39 23.28 -5.15 -9.50
N TYR A 40 22.06 -4.63 -9.40
CA TYR A 40 20.98 -5.29 -8.68
C TYR A 40 20.45 -6.52 -9.40
N GLY A 41 20.41 -6.48 -10.73
CA GLY A 41 20.11 -7.65 -11.54
C GLY A 41 21.15 -8.73 -11.34
N TYR A 42 22.44 -8.38 -11.30
CA TYR A 42 23.51 -9.32 -10.99
C TYR A 42 23.33 -9.96 -9.60
N GLU A 43 23.11 -9.15 -8.56
CA GLU A 43 22.83 -9.62 -7.20
C GLU A 43 21.61 -10.57 -7.14
N LEU A 44 20.54 -10.25 -7.88
CA LEU A 44 19.33 -11.05 -7.94
C LEU A 44 19.51 -12.38 -8.68
N PHE A 45 20.07 -12.35 -9.89
CA PHE A 45 20.17 -13.52 -10.76
C PHE A 45 21.37 -14.43 -10.44
N VAL A 46 22.42 -13.90 -9.81
CA VAL A 46 23.63 -14.67 -9.46
C VAL A 46 23.68 -15.06 -7.99
N HIS A 47 23.28 -14.16 -7.09
CA HIS A 47 23.34 -14.40 -5.64
C HIS A 47 21.98 -14.62 -4.98
N GLY A 48 20.88 -14.48 -5.73
CA GLY A 48 19.52 -14.63 -5.19
C GLY A 48 19.10 -13.45 -4.29
N THR A 49 19.82 -12.34 -4.32
CA THR A 49 19.50 -11.16 -3.50
C THR A 49 18.37 -10.35 -4.12
N LEU A 50 17.25 -10.25 -3.41
CA LEU A 50 16.00 -9.64 -3.86
C LEU A 50 16.12 -8.12 -4.08
N PHE A 51 15.41 -7.62 -5.09
CA PHE A 51 15.24 -6.18 -5.36
C PHE A 51 14.15 -5.52 -4.48
N THR A 52 13.82 -6.16 -3.37
CA THR A 52 12.95 -5.69 -2.28
C THR A 52 13.41 -6.39 -1.00
N GLY A 53 12.75 -6.17 0.14
CA GLY A 53 13.14 -6.82 1.38
C GLY A 53 12.03 -6.98 2.39
N LYS A 54 12.40 -7.52 3.56
CA LYS A 54 11.54 -7.66 4.73
C LYS A 54 10.81 -6.35 5.06
N GLY A 55 9.58 -6.45 5.54
CA GLY A 55 8.66 -5.32 5.71
C GLY A 55 7.59 -5.36 4.63
N ASP A 56 7.09 -4.20 4.20
CA ASP A 56 5.93 -4.10 3.30
C ASP A 56 6.16 -4.74 1.93
N GLY A 57 7.41 -4.80 1.44
CA GLY A 57 7.76 -5.43 0.16
C GLY A 57 7.26 -6.87 0.07
N ILE A 58 7.73 -7.74 0.97
CA ILE A 58 7.32 -9.15 1.01
C ILE A 58 6.02 -9.40 1.79
N SER A 59 5.66 -8.51 2.73
CA SER A 59 4.46 -8.70 3.55
C SER A 59 3.17 -8.22 2.88
N GLN A 60 3.26 -7.26 1.96
CA GLN A 60 2.11 -6.64 1.28
C GLN A 60 2.27 -6.57 -0.24
N MET A 61 3.38 -6.00 -0.75
CA MET A 61 3.49 -5.70 -2.19
C MET A 61 3.45 -6.97 -3.05
N ILE A 62 4.22 -7.99 -2.68
CA ILE A 62 4.26 -9.26 -3.41
C ILE A 62 2.94 -10.05 -3.27
N PRO A 63 2.40 -10.29 -2.04
CA PRO A 63 1.11 -10.95 -1.88
C PRO A 63 -0.03 -10.26 -2.65
N PHE A 64 -0.11 -8.93 -2.64
CA PHE A 64 -1.17 -8.21 -3.36
C PHE A 64 -1.06 -8.34 -4.87
N GLN A 65 0.15 -8.29 -5.44
CA GLN A 65 0.34 -8.46 -6.87
C GLN A 65 -0.05 -9.87 -7.33
N LEU A 66 0.37 -10.89 -6.59
CA LEU A 66 0.00 -12.28 -6.82
C LEU A 66 -1.52 -12.48 -6.72
N PHE A 67 -2.12 -12.04 -5.61
CA PHE A 67 -3.55 -12.15 -5.36
C PHE A 67 -4.37 -11.45 -6.45
N LEU A 68 -4.04 -10.20 -6.79
CA LEU A 68 -4.78 -9.45 -7.81
C LEU A 68 -4.61 -10.04 -9.20
N TYR A 69 -3.43 -10.58 -9.54
CA TYR A 69 -3.24 -11.27 -10.80
C TYR A 69 -4.10 -12.53 -10.89
N GLU A 70 -4.17 -13.33 -9.82
CA GLU A 70 -5.04 -14.51 -9.75
C GLU A 70 -6.51 -14.13 -9.96
N LYS A 71 -6.99 -13.04 -9.32
CA LYS A 71 -8.36 -12.57 -9.51
C LYS A 71 -8.61 -12.03 -10.91
N PHE A 72 -7.63 -11.33 -11.48
CA PHE A 72 -7.67 -10.80 -12.85
C PHE A 72 -7.71 -11.92 -13.91
N SER A 73 -6.81 -12.90 -13.83
CA SER A 73 -6.71 -13.99 -14.81
C SER A 73 -7.93 -14.92 -14.79
N ASN A 74 -8.56 -15.09 -13.62
CA ASN A 74 -9.79 -15.87 -13.44
C ASN A 74 -11.09 -15.08 -13.69
N PHE A 75 -11.01 -13.81 -14.09
CA PHE A 75 -12.16 -12.92 -14.29
C PHE A 75 -13.12 -12.89 -13.09
N SER A 76 -12.53 -12.80 -11.89
CA SER A 76 -13.27 -12.86 -10.63
C SER A 76 -14.07 -11.59 -10.33
N MET A 77 -15.09 -11.74 -9.50
CA MET A 77 -15.86 -10.69 -8.85
C MET A 77 -14.94 -9.84 -7.99
N PHE A 78 -15.35 -8.62 -7.66
CA PHE A 78 -14.60 -7.69 -6.81
C PHE A 78 -14.64 -8.02 -5.31
N TYR A 79 -15.43 -9.02 -4.90
CA TYR A 79 -15.47 -9.53 -3.53
C TYR A 79 -14.81 -10.91 -3.50
N ALA A 80 -13.96 -11.15 -2.51
CA ALA A 80 -13.23 -12.40 -2.39
C ALA A 80 -13.24 -12.88 -0.94
N GLN A 81 -13.50 -14.17 -0.73
CA GLN A 81 -13.58 -14.80 0.59
C GLN A 81 -12.19 -15.01 1.22
N ASP A 82 -11.19 -15.21 0.37
CA ASP A 82 -9.77 -15.35 0.69
C ASP A 82 -9.06 -14.00 0.88
N PHE A 83 -9.77 -12.87 0.76
CA PHE A 83 -9.28 -11.55 1.17
C PHE A 83 -9.50 -11.35 2.67
N GLY A 84 -8.62 -11.94 3.49
CA GLY A 84 -8.76 -11.98 4.94
C GLY A 84 -9.99 -12.78 5.38
N ILE A 85 -10.91 -12.19 6.15
CA ILE A 85 -12.21 -12.82 6.45
C ILE A 85 -13.26 -12.61 5.35
N GLY A 86 -12.92 -11.90 4.27
CA GLY A 86 -13.80 -11.59 3.15
C GLY A 86 -13.97 -10.08 2.97
N GLY A 87 -13.94 -9.61 1.72
CA GLY A 87 -14.10 -8.17 1.46
C GLY A 87 -14.01 -7.77 -0.01
N ASP A 88 -14.25 -6.47 -0.24
CA ASP A 88 -14.06 -5.81 -1.53
C ASP A 88 -12.58 -5.53 -1.79
N TYR A 89 -11.87 -6.51 -2.35
CA TYR A 89 -10.46 -6.35 -2.63
C TYR A 89 -10.19 -5.28 -3.71
N PHE A 90 -11.16 -4.96 -4.56
CA PHE A 90 -10.94 -3.98 -5.62
C PHE A 90 -10.87 -2.58 -5.04
N SER A 91 -11.83 -2.18 -4.21
CA SER A 91 -11.80 -0.86 -3.57
C SER A 91 -10.74 -0.82 -2.47
N ASP A 92 -10.63 -1.86 -1.64
CA ASP A 92 -9.70 -1.89 -0.49
C ASP A 92 -8.22 -1.89 -0.94
N LEU A 93 -7.90 -2.44 -2.13
CA LEU A 93 -6.55 -2.40 -2.71
C LEU A 93 -6.33 -1.28 -3.75
N ALA A 94 -7.24 -0.31 -3.88
CA ALA A 94 -7.11 0.82 -4.82
C ALA A 94 -5.99 1.80 -4.42
N TYR A 95 -5.66 1.87 -3.13
CA TYR A 95 -4.46 2.56 -2.66
C TYR A 95 -3.15 1.88 -3.12
N TYR A 96 -3.22 0.62 -3.57
CA TYR A 96 -2.06 -0.17 -3.98
C TYR A 96 -2.06 -0.39 -5.51
N TYR A 97 -2.73 -1.45 -5.96
CA TYR A 97 -2.57 -2.02 -7.29
C TYR A 97 -3.87 -2.23 -8.07
N SER A 98 -5.03 -2.33 -7.41
CA SER A 98 -6.28 -2.69 -8.11
C SER A 98 -6.78 -1.64 -9.10
N THR A 99 -6.30 -0.39 -9.01
CA THR A 99 -6.56 0.68 -9.99
C THR A 99 -5.27 1.17 -10.67
N ASN A 100 -4.15 0.47 -10.45
CA ASN A 100 -2.84 0.89 -10.92
C ASN A 100 -2.62 0.55 -12.40
N LEU A 101 -2.40 1.56 -13.23
CA LEU A 101 -2.30 1.40 -14.68
C LEU A 101 -1.06 0.61 -15.11
N ILE A 102 0.07 0.79 -14.40
CA ILE A 102 1.30 0.06 -14.71
C ILE A 102 1.18 -1.40 -14.31
N PHE A 103 0.51 -1.69 -13.19
CA PHE A 103 0.22 -3.05 -12.77
C PHE A 103 -0.72 -3.77 -13.74
N TYR A 104 -1.80 -3.13 -14.21
CA TYR A 104 -2.65 -3.75 -15.24
C TYR A 104 -1.90 -4.06 -16.53
N LEU A 105 -1.01 -3.16 -16.97
CA LEU A 105 -0.15 -3.43 -18.12
C LEU A 105 0.76 -4.63 -17.86
N ASN A 106 1.33 -4.73 -16.67
CA ASN A 106 2.12 -5.89 -16.24
C ASN A 106 1.28 -7.18 -16.29
N CYS A 107 0.09 -7.20 -15.68
CA CYS A 107 -0.81 -8.36 -15.71
C CYS A 107 -1.15 -8.79 -17.14
N ILE A 108 -1.44 -7.86 -18.05
CA ILE A 108 -1.74 -8.18 -19.46
C ILE A 108 -0.53 -8.81 -20.13
N ILE A 109 0.68 -8.27 -19.93
CA ILE A 109 1.91 -8.82 -20.51
C ILE A 109 2.19 -10.21 -19.94
N VAL A 110 2.13 -10.38 -18.62
CA VAL A 110 2.34 -11.68 -17.95
C VAL A 110 1.31 -12.69 -18.42
N PHE A 111 0.02 -12.34 -18.49
CA PHE A 111 -1.05 -13.21 -18.97
C PHE A 111 -0.82 -13.67 -20.41
N ILE A 112 -0.42 -12.75 -21.30
CA ILE A 112 -0.09 -13.10 -22.70
C ILE A 112 1.13 -14.02 -22.75
N LEU A 113 2.17 -13.76 -21.94
CA LEU A 113 3.36 -14.61 -21.90
C LEU A 113 3.05 -16.00 -21.35
N ASP A 114 2.24 -16.08 -20.30
CA ASP A 114 1.84 -17.32 -19.63
C ASP A 114 1.08 -18.28 -20.55
N ILE A 115 0.31 -17.74 -21.51
CA ILE A 115 -0.34 -18.52 -22.58
C ILE A 115 0.69 -19.27 -23.44
N PHE A 116 1.88 -18.72 -23.67
CA PHE A 116 2.89 -19.29 -24.56
C PHE A 116 4.08 -19.94 -23.83
N LEU A 117 4.31 -19.56 -22.57
CA LEU A 117 5.42 -19.99 -21.73
C LEU A 117 4.83 -20.26 -20.34
N PRO A 118 4.82 -21.50 -19.81
CA PRO A 118 4.23 -21.76 -18.50
C PRO A 118 5.03 -21.06 -17.40
N LEU A 119 4.54 -19.92 -16.93
CA LEU A 119 5.19 -19.11 -15.90
C LEU A 119 4.68 -19.55 -14.52
N PRO A 120 5.54 -19.62 -13.48
CA PRO A 120 5.13 -19.96 -12.11
C PRO A 120 4.47 -18.77 -11.41
N VAL A 121 3.37 -18.25 -11.99
CA VAL A 121 2.66 -17.04 -11.55
C VAL A 121 1.97 -17.18 -10.19
N ASP A 122 1.76 -18.41 -9.75
CA ASP A 122 1.27 -18.84 -8.43
C ASP A 122 2.34 -18.71 -7.34
N ARG A 123 3.62 -18.51 -7.69
CA ARG A 123 4.72 -18.44 -6.73
C ARG A 123 5.15 -17.01 -6.43
N PRO A 124 5.36 -16.63 -5.15
CA PRO A 124 5.83 -15.29 -4.80
C PRO A 124 7.20 -14.95 -5.43
N GLU A 125 8.04 -15.95 -5.67
CA GLU A 125 9.34 -15.82 -6.34
C GLU A 125 9.21 -15.19 -7.73
N PHE A 126 8.21 -15.60 -8.52
CA PHE A 126 7.98 -15.02 -9.84
C PHE A 126 7.77 -13.51 -9.76
N TRP A 127 6.93 -13.06 -8.83
CA TRP A 127 6.61 -11.65 -8.63
C TRP A 127 7.80 -10.85 -8.11
N LEU A 128 8.70 -11.47 -7.33
CA LEU A 128 9.96 -10.87 -6.90
C LEU A 128 10.91 -10.61 -8.08
N TYR A 129 11.04 -11.57 -9.00
CA TYR A 129 11.80 -11.35 -10.24
C TYR A 129 11.12 -10.32 -11.14
N ASN A 130 9.79 -10.39 -11.27
CA ASN A 130 9.00 -9.47 -12.08
C ASN A 130 9.12 -8.01 -11.61
N ALA A 131 9.21 -7.77 -10.29
CA ALA A 131 9.40 -6.45 -9.72
C ALA A 131 10.66 -5.73 -10.26
N TRP A 132 11.75 -6.48 -10.53
CA TRP A 132 12.96 -5.93 -11.15
C TRP A 132 12.75 -5.56 -12.63
N PHE A 133 12.02 -6.37 -13.41
CA PHE A 133 11.72 -6.02 -14.80
C PHE A 133 10.83 -4.78 -14.89
N ILE A 134 9.81 -4.72 -14.02
CA ILE A 134 8.90 -3.58 -13.94
C ILE A 134 9.61 -2.31 -13.49
N SER A 135 10.58 -2.39 -12.56
CA SER A 135 11.36 -1.21 -12.18
C SER A 135 12.18 -0.65 -13.35
N VAL A 136 12.83 -1.50 -14.16
CA VAL A 136 13.54 -1.06 -15.37
C VAL A 136 12.60 -0.34 -16.35
N ILE A 137 11.38 -0.85 -16.54
CA ILE A 137 10.37 -0.23 -17.40
C ILE A 137 9.91 1.12 -16.83
N LYS A 138 9.57 1.17 -15.54
CA LYS A 138 9.15 2.42 -14.87
C LYS A 138 10.22 3.50 -15.00
N LEU A 139 11.48 3.19 -14.68
CA LEU A 139 12.58 4.14 -14.81
C LEU A 139 12.78 4.63 -16.25
N THR A 140 12.61 3.74 -17.23
CA THR A 140 12.67 4.12 -18.66
C THR A 140 11.58 5.14 -19.00
N ILE A 141 10.35 4.93 -18.53
CA ILE A 141 9.23 5.84 -18.74
C ILE A 141 9.51 7.20 -18.08
N ILE A 142 9.98 7.21 -16.83
CA ILE A 142 10.37 8.44 -16.10
C ILE A 142 11.42 9.20 -16.90
N PHE A 143 12.45 8.50 -17.40
CA PHE A 143 13.50 9.09 -18.21
C PHE A 143 12.96 9.72 -19.49
N PHE A 144 12.11 9.02 -20.25
CA PHE A 144 11.57 9.53 -21.51
C PHE A 144 10.74 10.80 -21.32
N ILE A 145 9.83 10.78 -20.35
CA ILE A 145 8.93 11.91 -20.08
C ILE A 145 9.72 13.12 -19.58
N THR A 146 10.62 12.90 -18.62
CA THR A 146 11.46 13.97 -18.06
C THR A 146 12.41 14.54 -19.12
N TYR A 147 12.97 13.70 -19.98
CA TYR A 147 13.79 14.13 -21.12
C TYR A 147 13.00 15.05 -22.06
N HIS A 148 11.74 14.72 -22.37
CA HIS A 148 10.87 15.58 -23.19
C HIS A 148 10.55 16.91 -22.53
N TYR A 149 10.26 16.90 -21.23
CA TYR A 149 10.08 18.12 -20.45
C TYR A 149 11.34 18.99 -20.47
N ALA A 150 12.52 18.40 -20.22
CA ALA A 150 13.79 19.10 -20.23
C ALA A 150 14.13 19.72 -21.60
N LYS A 151 13.79 19.02 -22.70
CA LYS A 151 14.01 19.51 -24.07
C LYS A 151 13.22 20.78 -24.39
N LEU A 152 12.10 21.05 -23.72
CA LEU A 152 11.38 22.32 -23.85
C LEU A 152 12.20 23.53 -23.34
N TRP A 153 13.11 23.32 -22.39
CA TRP A 153 13.83 24.41 -21.74
C TRP A 153 15.21 24.70 -22.35
N THR A 154 15.94 23.66 -22.79
CA THR A 154 17.33 23.84 -23.26
C THR A 154 17.54 23.37 -24.70
N ASN A 155 16.66 22.52 -25.23
CA ASN A 155 16.81 21.82 -26.51
C ASN A 155 18.17 21.09 -26.70
N LYS A 156 18.95 20.83 -25.63
CA LYS A 156 20.23 20.10 -25.69
C LYS A 156 20.11 18.71 -25.08
N ASN A 157 20.53 17.68 -25.81
CA ASN A 157 20.34 16.29 -25.39
C ASN A 157 21.11 15.95 -24.11
N HIS A 158 22.40 16.33 -24.01
CA HIS A 158 23.21 16.05 -22.81
C HIS A 158 22.63 16.70 -21.54
N ILE A 159 22.05 17.90 -21.65
CA ILE A 159 21.37 18.56 -20.53
C ILE A 159 20.06 17.85 -20.17
N ALA A 160 19.30 17.44 -21.19
CA ALA A 160 18.07 16.71 -20.96
C ALA A 160 18.32 15.33 -20.31
N TYR A 161 19.44 14.66 -20.65
CA TYR A 161 19.88 13.45 -19.96
C TYR A 161 20.24 13.71 -18.50
N VAL A 162 20.94 14.81 -18.18
CA VAL A 162 21.22 15.18 -16.79
C VAL A 162 19.92 15.32 -16.00
N PHE A 163 18.95 16.08 -16.51
CA PHE A 163 17.68 16.25 -15.80
C PHE A 163 16.99 14.89 -15.63
N SER A 164 16.79 14.13 -16.71
CA SER A 164 16.07 12.87 -16.65
C SER A 164 16.71 11.86 -15.70
N ILE A 165 18.04 11.75 -15.71
CA ILE A 165 18.77 10.76 -14.92
C ILE A 165 18.85 11.17 -13.44
N LEU A 166 19.18 12.43 -13.13
CA LEU A 166 19.26 12.88 -11.74
C LEU A 166 17.91 12.82 -11.02
N TYR A 167 16.81 13.06 -11.75
CA TYR A 167 15.47 12.89 -11.18
C TYR A 167 15.07 11.42 -11.09
N GLY A 168 15.12 10.69 -12.21
CA GLY A 168 14.59 9.35 -12.30
C GLY A 168 15.41 8.33 -11.51
N PHE A 169 16.74 8.45 -11.49
CA PHE A 169 17.63 7.60 -10.70
C PHE A 169 18.15 8.37 -9.48
N SER A 170 17.22 8.83 -8.65
CA SER A 170 17.48 9.47 -7.37
C SER A 170 17.33 8.47 -6.21
N SER A 171 17.77 8.83 -4.99
CA SER A 171 17.56 7.98 -3.82
C SER A 171 16.07 7.75 -3.52
N VAL A 172 15.23 8.74 -3.86
CA VAL A 172 13.76 8.64 -3.73
C VAL A 172 13.19 7.53 -4.63
N TYR A 173 13.62 7.46 -5.90
CA TYR A 173 13.19 6.38 -6.80
C TYR A 173 13.54 5.01 -6.24
N PHE A 174 14.76 4.88 -5.68
CA PHE A 174 15.21 3.64 -5.06
C PHE A 174 14.38 3.28 -3.85
N LEU A 175 14.23 4.21 -2.89
CA LEU A 175 13.45 4.00 -1.68
C LEU A 175 12.02 3.57 -2.03
N PHE A 176 11.37 4.27 -2.96
CA PHE A 176 10.02 3.92 -3.38
C PHE A 176 9.95 2.56 -4.03
N THR A 177 10.79 2.30 -5.04
CA THR A 177 10.69 1.04 -5.79
C THR A 177 11.05 -0.17 -4.93
N PHE A 178 11.98 0.01 -3.99
CA PHE A 178 12.43 -1.04 -3.09
C PHE A 178 11.41 -1.36 -1.98
N THR A 179 10.87 -0.33 -1.31
CA THR A 179 9.97 -0.49 -0.15
C THR A 179 8.50 -0.63 -0.55
N TRP A 180 8.03 0.21 -1.49
CA TRP A 180 6.63 0.25 -1.94
C TRP A 180 6.58 0.40 -3.46
N SER A 181 6.69 -0.70 -4.21
CA SER A 181 6.96 -0.64 -5.65
C SER A 181 5.99 0.19 -6.51
N PHE A 182 4.78 0.50 -6.04
CA PHE A 182 3.84 1.42 -6.72
C PHE A 182 4.13 2.92 -6.48
N PHE A 183 4.87 3.29 -5.43
CA PHE A 183 5.20 4.69 -5.13
C PHE A 183 6.02 5.37 -6.23
N SER A 184 6.85 4.64 -6.96
CA SER A 184 7.62 5.19 -8.07
C SER A 184 6.74 5.64 -9.26
N ASP A 185 5.44 5.30 -9.28
CA ASP A 185 4.51 5.76 -10.31
C ASP A 185 4.27 7.28 -10.23
N VAL A 186 4.30 7.87 -9.03
CA VAL A 186 4.16 9.32 -8.89
C VAL A 186 5.28 10.08 -9.62
N MET A 187 6.45 9.46 -9.74
CA MET A 187 7.58 10.02 -10.46
C MET A 187 7.42 9.97 -12.00
N ILE A 188 6.50 9.15 -12.51
CA ILE A 188 6.06 9.17 -13.91
C ILE A 188 5.09 10.34 -14.12
N TYR A 189 4.14 10.49 -13.19
CA TYR A 189 3.02 11.42 -13.36
C TYR A 189 3.41 12.88 -13.22
N LEU A 190 4.30 13.25 -12.29
CA LEU A 190 4.75 14.64 -12.13
C LEU A 190 5.31 15.26 -13.42
N PRO A 191 6.38 14.72 -14.04
CA PRO A 191 6.92 15.30 -15.26
C PRO A 191 5.91 15.23 -16.42
N LEU A 192 5.01 14.24 -16.43
CA LEU A 192 3.99 14.10 -17.47
C LEU A 192 2.96 15.23 -17.39
N THR A 193 2.48 15.54 -16.19
CA THR A 193 1.50 16.61 -15.94
C THR A 193 2.10 17.98 -16.22
N LEU A 194 3.33 18.24 -15.75
CA LEU A 194 4.04 19.50 -16.02
C LEU A 194 4.35 19.68 -17.51
N LEU A 195 4.73 18.60 -18.20
CA LEU A 195 4.86 18.59 -19.66
C LEU A 195 3.53 18.90 -20.35
N GLY A 196 2.41 18.36 -19.84
CA GLY A 196 1.06 18.69 -20.29
C GLY A 196 0.74 20.18 -20.20
N LEU A 197 1.00 20.80 -19.03
CA LEU A 197 0.80 22.24 -18.82
C LEU A 197 1.66 23.09 -19.76
N GLU A 198 2.93 22.76 -19.91
CA GLU A 198 3.83 23.48 -20.83
C GLU A 198 3.38 23.32 -22.29
N ARG A 199 2.80 22.18 -22.67
CA ARG A 199 2.24 21.98 -24.01
C ARG A 199 0.98 22.80 -24.27
N ILE A 200 0.17 23.10 -23.24
CA ILE A 200 -0.92 24.07 -23.37
C ILE A 200 -0.35 25.45 -23.69
N LEU A 201 0.61 25.91 -22.91
CA LEU A 201 1.22 27.24 -23.06
C LEU A 201 1.91 27.42 -24.41
N ARG A 202 2.75 26.45 -24.81
CA ARG A 202 3.59 26.57 -26.01
C ARG A 202 2.92 26.11 -27.29
N TYR A 203 1.95 25.20 -27.23
CA TYR A 203 1.37 24.58 -28.43
C TYR A 203 -0.17 24.63 -28.50
N LYS A 204 -0.86 25.13 -27.46
CA LYS A 204 -2.33 25.10 -27.35
C LYS A 204 -2.85 23.66 -27.57
N LYS A 205 -2.22 22.70 -26.90
CA LYS A 205 -2.53 21.26 -26.98
C LYS A 205 -2.73 20.69 -25.58
N PRO A 206 -3.98 20.69 -25.05
CA PRO A 206 -4.27 20.20 -23.70
C PRO A 206 -4.30 18.69 -23.57
N GLY A 207 -4.31 17.92 -24.67
CA GLY A 207 -4.56 16.49 -24.61
C GLY A 207 -3.63 15.69 -23.70
N LEU A 208 -2.34 16.04 -23.64
CA LEU A 208 -1.40 15.36 -22.74
C LEU A 208 -1.69 15.67 -21.27
N PHE A 209 -2.09 16.90 -20.95
CA PHE A 209 -2.47 17.28 -19.59
C PHE A 209 -3.71 16.51 -19.12
N ILE A 210 -4.71 16.35 -19.99
CA ILE A 210 -5.92 15.57 -19.69
C ILE A 210 -5.57 14.12 -19.39
N ILE A 211 -4.74 13.49 -20.23
CA ILE A 211 -4.29 12.10 -20.04
C ILE A 211 -3.49 11.98 -18.74
N ALA A 212 -2.61 12.94 -18.44
CA ALA A 212 -1.81 12.92 -17.22
C ALA A 212 -2.69 12.97 -15.97
N ILE A 213 -3.64 13.93 -15.90
CA ILE A 213 -4.57 14.06 -14.78
C ILE A 213 -5.44 12.80 -14.63
N ALA A 214 -5.98 12.29 -15.75
CA ALA A 214 -6.77 11.06 -15.73
C ALA A 214 -5.96 9.87 -15.21
N ALA A 215 -4.71 9.72 -15.67
CA ALA A 215 -3.84 8.64 -15.25
C ALA A 215 -3.50 8.73 -13.75
N THR A 216 -3.16 9.92 -13.24
CA THR A 216 -2.87 10.11 -11.81
C THR A 216 -4.07 9.78 -10.93
N LEU A 217 -5.25 10.35 -11.25
CA LEU A 217 -6.48 10.16 -10.46
C LEU A 217 -6.99 8.72 -10.51
N PHE A 218 -6.84 8.05 -11.65
CA PHE A 218 -7.22 6.65 -11.79
C PHE A 218 -6.26 5.75 -11.01
N ASN A 219 -4.95 6.04 -11.07
CA ASN A 219 -3.93 5.18 -10.49
C ASN A 219 -4.00 5.14 -8.96
N ASN A 220 -4.06 6.30 -8.31
CA ASN A 220 -4.01 6.38 -6.85
C ASN A 220 -4.48 7.74 -6.32
N PHE A 221 -5.50 7.75 -5.45
CA PHE A 221 -6.03 8.99 -4.85
C PHE A 221 -5.01 9.72 -3.96
N TYR A 222 -4.15 8.98 -3.26
CA TYR A 222 -3.11 9.53 -2.40
C TYR A 222 -2.06 10.28 -3.22
N PHE A 223 -1.60 9.72 -4.34
CA PHE A 223 -0.70 10.44 -5.25
C PHE A 223 -1.39 11.63 -5.93
N ALA A 224 -2.68 11.51 -6.25
CA ALA A 224 -3.44 12.61 -6.82
C ALA A 224 -3.50 13.83 -5.88
N TYR A 225 -3.57 13.63 -4.56
CA TYR A 225 -3.47 14.71 -3.58
C TYR A 225 -2.13 15.45 -3.66
N TYR A 226 -1.02 14.71 -3.72
CA TYR A 226 0.34 15.28 -3.81
C TYR A 226 0.50 16.07 -5.10
N GLU A 227 0.14 15.45 -6.22
CA GLU A 227 0.18 16.04 -7.56
C GLU A 227 -0.70 17.28 -7.65
N PHE A 228 -1.89 17.27 -7.06
CA PHE A 228 -2.78 18.43 -7.05
C PHE A 228 -2.08 19.67 -6.46
N VAL A 229 -1.42 19.53 -5.31
CA VAL A 229 -0.71 20.65 -4.66
C VAL A 229 0.38 21.20 -5.57
N ILE A 230 1.28 20.36 -6.08
CA ILE A 230 2.40 20.84 -6.90
C ILE A 230 1.94 21.37 -8.26
N VAL A 231 0.99 20.70 -8.92
CA VAL A 231 0.45 21.12 -10.21
C VAL A 231 -0.29 22.45 -10.07
N LEU A 232 -1.02 22.67 -8.97
CA LEU A 232 -1.66 23.96 -8.68
C LEU A 232 -0.62 25.07 -8.48
N LEU A 233 0.42 24.85 -7.67
CA LEU A 233 1.49 25.83 -7.47
C LEU A 233 2.21 26.18 -8.78
N TYR A 234 2.53 25.16 -9.59
CA TYR A 234 3.15 25.36 -10.90
C TYR A 234 2.22 26.09 -11.87
N PHE A 235 0.94 25.71 -11.91
CA PHE A 235 -0.09 26.36 -12.73
C PHE A 235 -0.22 27.84 -12.38
N LEU A 236 -0.33 28.19 -11.09
CA LEU A 236 -0.41 29.57 -10.62
C LEU A 236 0.87 30.35 -10.95
N PHE A 237 2.04 29.77 -10.70
CA PHE A 237 3.32 30.38 -11.08
C PHE A 237 3.35 30.70 -12.57
N ARG A 238 2.97 29.73 -13.42
CA ARG A 238 2.94 29.93 -14.86
C ARG A 238 1.79 30.79 -15.33
N LEU A 239 0.73 30.99 -14.56
CA LEU A 239 -0.35 31.95 -14.82
C LEU A 239 0.08 33.40 -14.50
N ILE A 240 0.99 33.59 -13.54
CA ILE A 240 1.54 34.90 -13.17
C ILE A 240 2.72 35.27 -14.07
N PHE A 241 3.73 34.39 -14.21
CA PHE A 241 4.95 34.67 -14.96
C PHE A 241 4.94 34.08 -16.39
N LYS A 242 5.05 34.95 -17.41
CA LYS A 242 5.03 34.57 -18.82
C LYS A 242 6.44 34.24 -19.31
N TYR A 243 6.57 33.17 -20.08
CA TYR A 243 7.79 32.82 -20.79
C TYR A 243 7.71 33.27 -22.24
N LYS A 244 8.87 33.58 -22.84
CA LYS A 244 8.96 34.14 -24.20
C LYS A 244 8.36 33.23 -25.28
N ASP A 245 8.39 31.90 -25.07
CA ASP A 245 7.88 30.92 -26.03
C ASP A 245 6.39 30.57 -25.81
N ASP A 246 5.72 31.25 -24.86
CA ASP A 246 4.29 31.01 -24.57
C ASP A 246 3.41 31.63 -25.66
N ILE A 247 2.63 30.77 -26.35
CA ILE A 247 1.72 31.14 -27.44
C ILE A 247 0.27 31.27 -26.94
N ALA A 248 -0.13 30.55 -25.90
CA ALA A 248 -1.44 30.67 -25.28
C ALA A 248 -1.55 31.96 -24.46
N SER A 249 -2.73 32.61 -24.51
CA SER A 249 -3.04 33.69 -23.58
C SER A 249 -3.28 33.13 -22.17
N ARG A 250 -3.24 33.99 -21.14
CA ARG A 250 -3.52 33.57 -19.76
C ARG A 250 -4.90 32.97 -19.58
N GLY A 251 -5.93 33.62 -20.15
CA GLY A 251 -7.29 33.10 -20.15
C GLY A 251 -7.40 31.76 -20.88
N GLN A 252 -6.70 31.60 -22.02
CA GLN A 252 -6.66 30.31 -22.72
C GLN A 252 -5.99 29.21 -21.88
N TYR A 253 -4.87 29.52 -21.23
CA TYR A 253 -4.19 28.58 -20.34
C TYR A 253 -5.10 28.17 -19.16
N PHE A 254 -5.73 29.16 -18.50
CA PHE A 254 -6.67 28.92 -17.42
C PHE A 254 -7.83 28.01 -17.84
N ILE A 255 -8.57 28.40 -18.89
CA ILE A 255 -9.73 27.65 -19.38
C ILE A 255 -9.32 26.24 -19.84
N GLN A 256 -8.22 26.12 -20.60
CA GLN A 256 -7.81 24.81 -21.11
C GLN A 256 -7.33 23.86 -20.02
N SER A 257 -6.68 24.37 -18.98
CA SER A 257 -6.28 23.58 -17.81
C SER A 257 -7.49 23.19 -16.96
N VAL A 258 -8.43 24.11 -16.69
CA VAL A 258 -9.63 23.80 -15.88
C VAL A 258 -10.53 22.79 -16.59
N ILE A 259 -10.88 23.02 -17.86
CA ILE A 259 -11.66 22.05 -18.66
C ILE A 259 -10.89 20.72 -18.76
N GLY A 260 -9.57 20.79 -18.94
CA GLY A 260 -8.76 19.59 -19.04
C GLY A 260 -8.73 18.76 -17.75
N ALA A 261 -8.66 19.41 -16.59
CA ALA A 261 -8.71 18.74 -15.29
C ALA A 261 -10.09 18.10 -15.04
N ILE A 262 -11.17 18.80 -15.38
CA ILE A 262 -12.54 18.26 -15.27
C ILE A 262 -12.70 17.03 -16.17
N ILE A 263 -12.32 17.12 -17.45
CA ILE A 263 -12.38 15.95 -18.35
C ILE A 263 -11.52 14.80 -17.80
N GLY A 264 -10.32 15.10 -17.29
CA GLY A 264 -9.44 14.12 -16.67
C GLY A 264 -10.10 13.38 -15.50
N LEU A 265 -10.77 14.11 -14.60
CA LEU A 265 -11.54 13.56 -13.48
C LEU A 265 -12.68 12.65 -13.94
N PHE A 266 -13.41 13.04 -14.97
CA PHE A 266 -14.47 12.20 -15.54
C PHE A 266 -13.87 10.91 -16.13
N ILE A 267 -12.78 10.97 -16.91
CA ILE A 267 -12.11 9.78 -17.45
C ILE A 267 -11.69 8.84 -16.30
N SER A 268 -11.15 9.39 -15.21
CA SER A 268 -10.64 8.59 -14.08
C SER A 268 -11.70 8.11 -13.10
N SER A 269 -12.99 8.43 -13.30
CA SER A 269 -14.04 8.27 -12.29
C SER A 269 -14.11 6.86 -11.69
N MET A 270 -13.96 5.81 -12.49
CA MET A 270 -13.97 4.43 -12.00
C MET A 270 -12.88 4.14 -10.95
N GLY A 271 -11.62 4.50 -11.23
CA GLY A 271 -10.50 4.29 -10.29
C GLY A 271 -10.52 5.29 -9.14
N PHE A 272 -10.85 6.55 -9.42
CA PHE A 272 -10.91 7.61 -8.42
C PHE A 272 -11.96 7.34 -7.34
N LEU A 273 -13.18 6.93 -7.73
CA LEU A 273 -14.25 6.64 -6.77
C LEU A 273 -13.91 5.42 -5.91
N ALA A 274 -13.31 4.36 -6.48
CA ALA A 274 -12.87 3.20 -5.70
C ALA A 274 -11.83 3.58 -4.64
N GLY A 275 -10.82 4.40 -5.01
CA GLY A 275 -9.81 4.87 -4.07
C GLY A 275 -10.36 5.78 -2.96
N VAL A 276 -11.19 6.77 -3.31
CA VAL A 276 -11.72 7.73 -2.33
C VAL A 276 -12.72 7.08 -1.37
N THR A 277 -13.60 6.20 -1.86
CA THR A 277 -14.56 5.49 -0.99
C THR A 277 -13.83 4.59 0.01
N SER A 278 -12.86 3.82 -0.47
CA SER A 278 -11.98 2.99 0.36
C SER A 278 -11.25 3.78 1.46
N PHE A 279 -10.79 4.99 1.16
CA PHE A 279 -10.20 5.89 2.16
C PHE A 279 -11.23 6.37 3.20
N LEU A 280 -12.41 6.80 2.77
CA LEU A 280 -13.46 7.31 3.66
C LEU A 280 -14.07 6.22 4.55
N ASP A 281 -14.13 4.99 4.04
CA ASP A 281 -14.67 3.84 4.76
C ASP A 281 -13.63 3.13 5.65
N ASN A 282 -12.39 3.63 5.68
CA ASN A 282 -11.33 3.12 6.53
C ASN A 282 -11.46 3.60 7.98
N GLY A 283 -11.12 2.71 8.93
CA GLY A 283 -11.29 2.96 10.38
C GLY A 283 -10.07 3.57 11.06
N ARG A 284 -9.15 4.20 10.33
CA ARG A 284 -8.02 4.92 10.93
C ARG A 284 -8.53 6.25 11.50
N GLY A 285 -8.42 6.40 12.81
CA GLY A 285 -8.74 7.66 13.50
C GLY A 285 -7.63 8.69 13.34
N ASP A 286 -7.88 9.89 13.86
CA ASP A 286 -6.87 10.94 13.98
C ASP A 286 -5.74 10.46 14.90
N VAL A 287 -4.49 10.57 14.43
CA VAL A 287 -3.31 10.29 15.25
C VAL A 287 -2.87 11.62 15.86
N ASP A 288 -2.98 11.74 17.18
CA ASP A 288 -2.44 12.88 17.92
C ASP A 288 -0.90 12.80 17.89
N VAL A 289 -0.29 13.44 16.90
CA VAL A 289 1.17 13.54 16.78
C VAL A 289 1.63 14.92 17.23
N GLU A 290 2.55 14.97 18.18
CA GLU A 290 3.24 16.21 18.54
C GLU A 290 4.23 16.60 17.43
N LEU A 291 3.87 17.61 16.64
CA LEU A 291 4.65 18.04 15.47
C LEU A 291 5.69 19.10 15.83
N LYS A 292 6.94 18.88 15.40
CA LYS A 292 8.03 19.86 15.55
C LYS A 292 8.08 20.80 14.35
N LEU A 293 8.31 22.08 14.64
CA LEU A 293 8.49 23.10 13.58
C LEU A 293 9.70 22.79 12.70
N LEU A 294 10.81 22.37 13.32
CA LEU A 294 12.04 21.99 12.64
C LEU A 294 12.35 20.52 12.84
N VAL A 295 12.69 19.83 11.75
CA VAL A 295 13.16 18.45 11.83
C VAL A 295 14.52 18.38 12.51
N PRO A 296 14.78 17.34 13.33
CA PRO A 296 16.11 17.12 13.86
C PRO A 296 17.08 16.93 12.69
N LEU A 297 18.16 17.72 12.63
CA LEU A 297 19.23 17.60 11.62
C LEU A 297 20.10 16.35 11.80
N MET A 298 19.53 15.25 12.32
CA MET A 298 20.20 13.97 12.51
C MET A 298 20.29 13.16 11.21
N VAL A 299 21.02 12.04 11.25
CA VAL A 299 21.37 11.18 10.11
C VAL A 299 20.19 10.93 9.14
N HIS A 300 19.00 10.59 9.65
CA HIS A 300 17.84 10.26 8.80
C HIS A 300 17.32 11.42 7.94
N TYR A 301 17.46 12.68 8.37
CA TYR A 301 16.95 13.86 7.68
C TYR A 301 18.01 14.71 7.00
N ASN A 302 19.30 14.31 7.04
CA ASN A 302 20.38 15.05 6.41
C ASN A 302 20.35 14.90 4.87
N ILE A 303 19.57 15.76 4.21
CA ILE A 303 19.37 15.74 2.76
C ILE A 303 20.63 16.06 1.93
N PHE A 304 21.76 16.46 2.54
CA PHE A 304 22.96 16.83 1.80
C PHE A 304 24.04 15.74 1.80
N TYR A 305 24.00 14.78 2.74
CA TYR A 305 25.08 13.81 2.91
C TYR A 305 24.58 12.35 2.93
N ASP A 306 23.87 11.95 3.97
CA ASP A 306 23.50 10.54 4.23
C ASP A 306 22.02 10.37 4.64
N GLY A 307 21.15 11.24 4.12
CA GLY A 307 19.73 11.21 4.41
C GLY A 307 19.05 9.94 3.93
N HIS A 308 18.14 9.40 4.77
CA HIS A 308 17.37 8.20 4.45
C HIS A 308 16.35 8.46 3.32
N TYR A 309 15.61 9.57 3.40
CA TYR A 309 14.52 9.86 2.45
C TYR A 309 15.00 10.41 1.11
N LEU A 310 16.05 11.24 1.13
CA LEU A 310 16.59 11.94 -0.03
C LEU A 310 18.03 12.34 0.23
N ILE A 311 18.87 12.24 -0.81
CA ILE A 311 20.19 12.86 -0.87
C ILE A 311 20.20 13.77 -2.10
N LEU A 312 20.29 15.07 -1.86
CA LEU A 312 20.41 16.09 -2.89
C LEU A 312 21.83 16.06 -3.47
N PHE A 313 21.91 16.01 -4.79
CA PHE A 313 23.19 16.09 -5.47
C PHE A 313 23.85 17.44 -5.19
N PHE A 314 25.12 17.45 -4.79
CA PHE A 314 25.80 18.65 -4.26
C PHE A 314 25.76 19.87 -5.20
N LEU A 315 25.61 19.67 -6.52
CA LEU A 315 25.49 20.76 -7.50
C LEU A 315 24.22 21.61 -7.35
N VAL A 316 23.25 21.21 -6.53
CA VAL A 316 22.13 22.08 -6.14
C VAL A 316 22.66 23.36 -5.48
N ILE A 317 23.65 23.23 -4.59
CA ILE A 317 24.20 24.34 -3.82
C ILE A 317 24.84 25.39 -4.74
N PRO A 318 25.87 25.08 -5.57
CA PRO A 318 26.46 26.09 -6.45
C PRO A 318 25.48 26.64 -7.48
N ALA A 319 24.45 25.88 -7.87
CA ALA A 319 23.36 26.43 -8.64
C ALA A 319 22.58 27.51 -7.85
N LEU A 320 22.15 27.25 -6.63
CA LEU A 320 21.45 28.26 -5.83
C LEU A 320 22.28 29.53 -5.61
N PHE A 321 23.60 29.41 -5.46
CA PHE A 321 24.54 30.53 -5.26
C PHE A 321 25.05 31.19 -6.55
N SER A 322 24.62 30.74 -7.74
CA SER A 322 24.98 31.35 -9.02
C SER A 322 24.04 32.51 -9.41
N PHE A 323 24.07 33.60 -8.63
CA PHE A 323 23.12 34.72 -8.70
C PHE A 323 22.94 35.34 -10.10
N LYS A 324 24.01 35.41 -10.91
CA LYS A 324 23.96 35.91 -12.30
C LYS A 324 22.94 35.18 -13.17
N LEU A 325 22.71 33.88 -12.93
CA LEU A 325 21.86 33.04 -13.77
C LEU A 325 20.36 33.23 -13.48
N TYR A 326 19.98 33.85 -12.35
CA TYR A 326 18.59 34.16 -12.01
C TYR A 326 17.92 35.17 -12.96
N ARG A 327 18.69 35.79 -13.87
CA ARG A 327 18.15 36.57 -14.99
C ARG A 327 17.37 35.71 -15.99
N HIS A 328 17.63 34.41 -16.04
CA HIS A 328 16.96 33.49 -16.96
C HIS A 328 15.71 32.89 -16.32
N PHE A 329 14.58 33.00 -17.02
CA PHE A 329 13.28 32.54 -16.55
C PHE A 329 13.29 31.10 -16.03
N ALA A 330 13.75 30.15 -16.85
CA ALA A 330 13.74 28.73 -16.50
C ALA A 330 14.61 28.47 -15.27
N TYR A 331 15.81 29.04 -15.24
CA TYR A 331 16.73 28.93 -14.12
C TYR A 331 16.09 29.44 -12.82
N LYS A 332 15.54 30.66 -12.86
CA LYS A 332 14.87 31.29 -11.72
C LYS A 332 13.67 30.47 -11.23
N MET A 333 12.86 29.92 -12.14
CA MET A 333 11.74 29.06 -11.78
C MET A 333 12.21 27.81 -11.02
N PHE A 334 13.16 27.05 -11.58
CA PHE A 334 13.67 25.85 -10.91
C PHE A 334 14.34 26.19 -9.57
N ALA A 335 15.06 27.32 -9.48
CA ALA A 335 15.67 27.79 -8.24
C ALA A 335 14.61 28.13 -7.17
N ILE A 336 13.56 28.89 -7.53
CA ILE A 336 12.49 29.26 -6.59
C ILE A 336 11.78 28.03 -6.05
N PHE A 337 11.39 27.09 -6.91
CA PHE A 337 10.74 25.85 -6.45
C PHE A 337 11.68 24.98 -5.62
N THR A 338 12.97 24.90 -5.99
CA THR A 338 13.96 24.17 -5.19
C THR A 338 14.10 24.78 -3.80
N ILE A 339 14.21 26.11 -3.68
CA ILE A 339 14.28 26.80 -2.38
C ILE A 339 12.99 26.57 -1.58
N LEU A 340 11.83 26.74 -2.20
CA LEU A 340 10.54 26.52 -1.55
C LEU A 340 10.45 25.13 -0.93
N PHE A 341 10.71 24.09 -1.71
CA PHE A 341 10.62 22.71 -1.23
C PHE A 341 11.77 22.32 -0.30
N LEU A 342 12.94 22.95 -0.43
CA LEU A 342 14.02 22.81 0.54
C LEU A 342 13.59 23.33 1.91
N VAL A 343 13.01 24.54 1.98
CA VAL A 343 12.51 25.14 3.23
C VAL A 343 11.36 24.31 3.80
N LEU A 344 10.42 23.88 2.97
CA LEU A 344 9.30 23.02 3.41
C LEU A 344 9.79 21.69 3.98
N SER A 345 10.90 21.13 3.45
CA SER A 345 11.52 19.91 3.98
C SER A 345 12.16 20.07 5.35
N LEU A 346 12.25 21.28 5.89
CA LEU A 346 12.75 21.49 7.25
C LEU A 346 11.67 21.29 8.31
N SER A 347 10.41 21.04 7.96
CA SER A 347 9.29 21.01 8.93
C SER A 347 8.50 19.70 8.93
N GLU A 348 8.17 19.18 10.12
CA GLU A 348 7.29 18.01 10.27
C GLU A 348 5.83 18.32 9.93
N TYR A 349 5.41 19.59 10.05
CA TYR A 349 4.08 20.05 9.59
C TYR A 349 3.89 19.81 8.10
N THR A 350 4.94 20.01 7.30
CA THR A 350 4.91 19.72 5.86
C THR A 350 4.75 18.22 5.63
N ASP A 351 5.51 17.40 6.35
CA ASP A 351 5.48 15.95 6.21
C ASP A 351 4.09 15.39 6.59
N SER A 352 3.46 15.91 7.66
CA SER A 352 2.08 15.59 8.02
C SER A 352 1.07 16.10 6.98
N PHE A 353 1.19 17.34 6.51
CA PHE A 353 0.31 17.94 5.49
C PHE A 353 0.24 17.08 4.22
N PHE A 354 1.40 16.65 3.70
CA PHE A 354 1.44 15.78 2.53
C PHE A 354 0.93 14.36 2.84
N ASN A 355 0.94 13.93 4.10
CA ASN A 355 0.30 12.69 4.53
C ASN A 355 -1.18 12.86 4.94
N GLY A 356 -1.86 13.93 4.50
CA GLY A 356 -3.27 14.17 4.79
C GLY A 356 -3.53 14.60 6.23
N PHE A 357 -2.59 15.32 6.84
CA PHE A 357 -2.60 15.74 8.25
C PHE A 357 -2.55 14.57 9.25
N SER A 358 -2.03 13.42 8.82
CA SER A 358 -1.79 12.24 9.66
C SER A 358 -0.32 12.19 10.12
N ALA A 359 0.20 10.99 10.41
CA ALA A 359 1.57 10.75 10.87
C ALA A 359 2.63 11.41 9.98
N VAL A 360 3.78 11.75 10.56
CA VAL A 360 4.90 12.44 9.89
C VAL A 360 5.52 11.50 8.85
N GLN A 361 5.22 11.70 7.57
CA GLN A 361 5.69 10.85 6.46
C GLN A 361 6.28 11.69 5.33
N ARG A 362 7.60 11.58 5.12
CA ARG A 362 8.35 12.37 4.13
C ARG A 362 8.33 11.75 2.71
N ARG A 363 7.15 11.40 2.21
CA ARG A 363 7.00 10.74 0.89
C ARG A 363 6.85 11.74 -0.28
N TRP A 364 6.77 13.05 -0.01
CA TRP A 364 6.57 14.08 -1.04
C TRP A 364 7.88 14.61 -1.64
N VAL A 365 9.04 14.24 -1.10
CA VAL A 365 10.36 14.79 -1.47
C VAL A 365 10.80 14.48 -2.90
N TYR A 366 10.10 13.61 -3.63
CA TYR A 366 10.29 13.46 -5.08
C TYR A 366 10.06 14.78 -5.84
N ILE A 367 9.21 15.67 -5.30
CA ILE A 367 8.97 17.00 -5.86
C ILE A 367 10.24 17.85 -5.76
N LEU A 368 10.89 17.87 -4.59
CA LEU A 368 12.16 18.55 -4.38
C LEU A 368 13.24 17.98 -5.32
N ALA A 369 13.34 16.64 -5.43
CA ALA A 369 14.27 15.98 -6.34
C ALA A 369 14.07 16.41 -7.81
N PHE A 370 12.81 16.55 -8.26
CA PHE A 370 12.49 17.00 -9.61
C PHE A 370 13.00 18.42 -9.90
N PHE A 371 12.67 19.40 -9.04
CA PHE A 371 13.08 20.78 -9.26
C PHE A 371 14.58 20.98 -9.08
N ALA A 372 15.21 20.26 -8.14
CA ALA A 372 16.65 20.24 -7.95
C ALA A 372 17.40 19.70 -9.18
N ALA A 373 16.94 18.59 -9.76
CA ALA A 373 17.51 18.02 -10.99
C ALA A 373 17.36 19.00 -12.18
N GLY A 374 16.20 19.66 -12.29
CA GLY A 374 15.95 20.70 -13.29
C GLY A 374 16.86 21.92 -13.10
N LEU A 375 17.10 22.35 -11.86
CA LEU A 375 18.01 23.44 -11.51
C LEU A 375 19.45 23.11 -11.92
N ILE A 376 19.96 21.91 -11.58
CA ILE A 376 21.30 21.47 -11.98
C ILE A 376 21.43 21.45 -13.51
N ALA A 377 20.43 20.92 -14.21
CA ALA A 377 20.43 20.89 -15.67
C ALA A 377 20.48 22.30 -16.28
N GLN A 378 19.71 23.26 -15.73
CA GLN A 378 19.77 24.66 -16.16
C GLN A 378 21.11 25.32 -15.80
N TRP A 379 21.70 24.98 -14.66
CA TRP A 379 23.00 25.50 -14.23
C TRP A 379 24.11 25.04 -15.17
N ILE A 380 24.21 23.74 -15.45
CA ILE A 380 25.19 23.21 -16.39
C ILE A 380 24.98 23.85 -17.76
N TYR A 381 23.73 23.94 -18.26
CA TYR A 381 23.43 24.55 -19.56
C TYR A 381 23.97 25.98 -19.70
N ARG A 382 24.06 26.74 -18.59
CA ARG A 382 24.42 28.15 -18.57
C ARG A 382 25.72 28.45 -17.83
N MET A 383 26.46 27.45 -17.38
CA MET A 383 27.64 27.67 -16.53
C MET A 383 28.73 28.49 -17.22
N ARG A 384 28.81 28.43 -18.56
CA ARG A 384 29.72 29.27 -19.36
C ARG A 384 29.41 30.76 -19.30
N GLU A 385 28.24 31.15 -18.83
CA GLU A 385 27.90 32.56 -18.62
C GLU A 385 28.55 33.11 -17.34
N LEU A 386 29.05 32.26 -16.43
CA LEU A 386 29.76 32.66 -15.22
C LEU A 386 31.22 32.99 -15.55
N ASN A 387 31.77 34.02 -14.92
CA ASN A 387 33.22 34.20 -14.91
C ASN A 387 33.87 33.30 -13.84
N LEU A 388 35.19 33.15 -13.90
CA LEU A 388 35.94 32.28 -12.98
C LEU A 388 35.66 32.60 -11.51
N SER A 389 35.63 33.89 -11.16
CA SER A 389 35.35 34.35 -9.80
C SER A 389 33.94 33.93 -9.36
N GLN A 390 32.91 34.17 -10.17
CA GLN A 390 31.53 33.81 -9.86
C GLN A 390 31.34 32.31 -9.67
N PHE A 391 32.02 31.48 -10.47
CA PHE A 391 31.99 30.03 -10.29
C PHE A 391 32.66 29.59 -8.99
N ILE A 392 33.85 30.13 -8.67
CA ILE A 392 34.54 29.83 -7.41
C ILE A 392 33.67 30.22 -6.21
N HIS A 393 33.09 31.43 -6.20
CA HIS A 393 32.19 31.87 -5.14
C HIS A 393 30.98 30.95 -4.99
N SER A 394 30.39 30.47 -6.10
CA SER A 394 29.27 29.54 -6.04
C SER A 394 29.63 28.21 -5.37
N MET A 395 30.90 27.80 -5.40
CA MET A 395 31.37 26.54 -4.84
C MET A 395 31.80 26.64 -3.37
N ILE A 396 32.06 27.84 -2.84
CA ILE A 396 32.46 28.05 -1.44
C ILE A 396 31.53 27.33 -0.44
N PRO A 397 30.19 27.46 -0.54
CA PRO A 397 29.30 26.79 0.40
C PRO A 397 29.41 25.26 0.36
N VAL A 398 29.72 24.65 -0.78
CA VAL A 398 29.95 23.20 -0.89
C VAL A 398 31.15 22.78 -0.05
N PHE A 399 32.25 23.53 -0.13
CA PHE A 399 33.46 23.28 0.65
C PHE A 399 33.33 23.63 2.14
N ILE A 400 32.19 24.18 2.58
CA ILE A 400 31.87 24.39 3.99
C ILE A 400 30.91 23.29 4.48
N ILE A 401 29.80 23.09 3.77
CA ILE A 401 28.72 22.18 4.18
C ILE A 401 29.19 20.72 4.23
N TYR A 402 29.93 20.26 3.22
CA TYR A 402 30.30 18.84 3.12
C TYR A 402 31.38 18.42 4.13
N PRO A 403 32.42 19.21 4.40
CA PRO A 403 33.33 18.91 5.50
C PRO A 403 32.66 18.90 6.86
N ILE A 404 31.72 19.82 7.13
CA ILE A 404 30.93 19.81 8.38
C ILE A 404 30.11 18.52 8.47
N ALA A 405 29.41 18.14 7.40
CA ALA A 405 28.65 16.90 7.36
C ALA A 405 29.53 15.65 7.52
N PHE A 406 30.75 15.67 6.97
CA PHE A 406 31.73 14.60 7.18
C PHE A 406 32.14 14.48 8.66
N ILE A 407 32.46 15.60 9.32
CA ILE A 407 32.84 15.62 10.74
C ILE A 407 31.67 15.14 11.62
N GLU A 408 30.44 15.55 11.30
CA GLU A 408 29.25 15.16 12.05
C GLU A 408 28.94 13.65 11.93
N HIS A 409 29.15 13.06 10.75
CA HIS A 409 28.80 11.65 10.48
C HIS A 409 29.94 10.66 10.73
N ASP A 410 31.16 11.16 10.95
CA ASP A 410 32.39 10.38 11.16
C ASP A 410 32.62 9.26 10.11
N LYS A 411 32.22 9.52 8.85
CA LYS A 411 32.39 8.56 7.75
C LYS A 411 32.53 9.24 6.39
N ILE A 412 33.45 8.76 5.56
CA ILE A 412 33.63 9.26 4.18
C ILE A 412 32.77 8.45 3.22
N LEU A 413 31.89 9.13 2.50
CA LEU A 413 31.11 8.52 1.42
C LEU A 413 31.87 8.57 0.09
N ILE A 414 31.98 7.43 -0.61
CA ILE A 414 32.79 7.31 -1.85
C ILE A 414 32.42 8.34 -2.93
N TRP A 415 31.14 8.72 -2.99
CA TRP A 415 30.66 9.66 -4.00
C TRP A 415 31.16 11.10 -3.79
N THR A 416 31.63 11.45 -2.60
CA THR A 416 32.17 12.79 -2.27
C THR A 416 33.42 13.14 -3.07
N ILE A 417 34.14 12.14 -3.62
CA ILE A 417 35.23 12.32 -4.58
C ILE A 417 34.77 13.10 -5.82
N SER A 418 33.46 13.07 -6.12
CA SER A 418 32.86 13.82 -7.22
C SER A 418 32.95 15.33 -7.03
N ILE A 419 33.03 15.83 -5.80
CA ILE A 419 33.09 17.27 -5.49
C ILE A 419 34.36 17.91 -6.07
N PRO A 420 35.59 17.50 -5.67
CA PRO A 420 36.81 18.06 -6.25
C PRO A 420 36.93 17.77 -7.75
N MET A 421 36.48 16.60 -8.22
CA MET A 421 36.52 16.24 -9.65
C MET A 421 35.70 17.22 -10.52
N LEU A 422 34.44 17.45 -10.16
CA LEU A 422 33.56 18.37 -10.90
C LEU A 422 33.93 19.83 -10.67
N PHE A 423 34.53 20.18 -9.52
CA PHE A 423 35.12 21.49 -9.32
C PHE A 423 36.25 21.78 -10.33
N ILE A 424 37.23 20.87 -10.41
CA ILE A 424 38.39 20.98 -11.32
C ILE A 424 37.91 21.01 -12.78
N LEU A 425 37.01 20.09 -13.17
CA LEU A 425 36.44 20.09 -14.52
C LEU A 425 35.70 21.39 -14.84
N GLY A 426 34.98 21.96 -13.86
CA GLY A 426 34.30 23.25 -14.01
C GLY A 426 35.28 24.41 -14.25
N LEU A 427 36.40 24.46 -13.52
CA LEU A 427 37.46 25.45 -13.74
C LEU A 427 38.01 25.37 -15.17
N PHE A 428 38.27 24.16 -15.66
CA PHE A 428 38.76 23.94 -17.03
C PHE A 428 37.73 24.38 -18.08
N ILE A 429 36.45 24.05 -17.89
CA ILE A 429 35.38 24.44 -18.83
C ILE A 429 35.19 25.95 -18.88
N ILE A 430 35.32 26.65 -17.73
CA ILE A 430 35.17 28.11 -17.69
C ILE A 430 36.37 28.81 -18.30
N LYS A 431 37.59 28.29 -18.09
CA LYS A 431 38.81 28.88 -18.67
C LYS A 431 39.02 28.55 -20.14
N ASN A 432 38.55 27.39 -20.61
CA ASN A 432 38.82 26.90 -21.96
C ASN A 432 37.52 26.56 -22.69
N GLU A 433 37.20 27.36 -23.72
CA GLU A 433 35.99 27.17 -24.51
C GLU A 433 35.98 25.88 -25.34
N HIS A 434 37.15 25.35 -25.71
CA HIS A 434 37.30 24.11 -26.48
C HIS A 434 36.82 22.86 -25.73
N ILE A 435 36.83 22.88 -24.39
CA ILE A 435 36.36 21.75 -23.59
C ILE A 435 34.84 21.73 -23.58
N HIS A 436 34.25 20.83 -24.35
CA HIS A 436 32.80 20.76 -24.51
C HIS A 436 32.05 20.48 -23.20
N LEU A 437 30.99 21.26 -22.95
CA LEU A 437 30.08 21.15 -21.80
C LEU A 437 29.46 19.75 -21.59
N LYS A 438 29.36 18.94 -22.65
CA LYS A 438 28.86 17.56 -22.59
C LYS A 438 29.66 16.69 -21.60
N TRP A 439 30.96 16.94 -21.44
CA TRP A 439 31.80 16.20 -20.50
C TRP A 439 31.38 16.46 -19.05
N TYR A 440 31.07 17.72 -18.70
CA TYR A 440 30.52 18.04 -17.38
C TYR A 440 29.22 17.29 -17.10
N SER A 441 28.35 17.22 -18.11
CA SER A 441 27.08 16.47 -18.01
C SER A 441 27.30 14.98 -17.80
N TYR A 442 28.21 14.36 -18.56
CA TYR A 442 28.48 12.92 -18.44
C TYR A 442 29.13 12.57 -17.10
N ILE A 443 30.09 13.37 -16.64
CA ILE A 443 30.70 13.17 -15.32
C ILE A 443 29.68 13.39 -14.20
N THR A 444 28.79 14.38 -14.31
CA THR A 444 27.68 14.60 -13.36
C THR A 444 26.79 13.35 -13.25
N ILE A 445 26.42 12.77 -14.40
CA ILE A 445 25.61 11.55 -14.47
C ILE A 445 26.33 10.37 -13.81
N ILE A 446 27.60 10.14 -14.13
CA ILE A 446 28.41 9.06 -13.51
C ILE A 446 28.51 9.27 -11.99
N SER A 447 28.80 10.50 -11.55
CA SER A 447 28.84 10.87 -10.13
C SER A 447 27.51 10.61 -9.42
N SER A 448 26.37 10.88 -10.06
CA SER A 448 25.07 10.56 -9.48
C SER A 448 24.85 9.05 -9.32
N ILE A 449 25.30 8.22 -10.28
CA ILE A 449 25.21 6.75 -10.13
C ILE A 449 26.05 6.27 -8.95
N VAL A 450 27.28 6.78 -8.82
CA VAL A 450 28.16 6.42 -7.69
C VAL A 450 27.52 6.82 -6.35
N MET A 451 26.86 7.99 -6.30
CA MET A 451 26.10 8.43 -5.13
C MET A 451 24.96 7.48 -4.79
N ILE A 452 24.14 7.08 -5.77
CA ILE A 452 23.02 6.16 -5.55
C ILE A 452 23.49 4.76 -5.17
N TYR A 453 24.58 4.28 -5.75
CA TYR A 453 25.19 3.03 -5.33
C TYR A 453 25.68 3.11 -3.88
N GLY A 454 26.34 4.20 -3.49
CA GLY A 454 26.72 4.46 -2.10
C GLY A 454 25.53 4.49 -1.14
N TYR A 455 24.44 5.19 -1.53
CA TYR A 455 23.18 5.20 -0.79
C TYR A 455 22.64 3.78 -0.59
N TYR A 456 22.61 2.95 -1.63
CA TYR A 456 22.16 1.56 -1.49
C TYR A 456 23.03 0.76 -0.50
N GLN A 457 24.36 0.85 -0.62
CA GLN A 457 25.28 0.09 0.24
C GLN A 457 25.16 0.48 1.71
N ILE A 458 24.79 1.73 2.02
CA ILE A 458 24.75 2.24 3.40
C ILE A 458 23.34 2.18 3.96
N GLN A 459 22.35 2.72 3.25
CA GLN A 459 20.99 2.86 3.75
C GLN A 459 20.18 1.56 3.57
N ILE A 460 20.15 1.01 2.35
CA ILE A 460 19.30 -0.15 2.07
C ILE A 460 19.88 -1.43 2.68
N LYS A 461 21.21 -1.64 2.61
CA LYS A 461 21.83 -2.82 3.25
C LYS A 461 21.80 -2.79 4.78
N SER A 462 21.84 -1.62 5.41
CA SER A 462 21.74 -1.55 6.88
C SER A 462 20.33 -1.83 7.39
N LEU A 463 19.30 -1.32 6.69
CA LEU A 463 17.90 -1.52 7.07
C LEU A 463 17.39 -2.93 6.78
N HIS A 464 17.96 -3.58 5.76
CA HIS A 464 17.58 -4.93 5.38
C HIS A 464 18.83 -5.79 5.15
N PRO A 465 19.25 -6.56 6.17
CA PRO A 465 20.35 -7.50 6.04
C PRO A 465 20.17 -8.43 4.83
N VAL A 466 21.27 -8.88 4.23
CA VAL A 466 21.24 -9.71 3.01
C VAL A 466 20.46 -11.01 3.24
N GLU A 467 20.58 -11.60 4.43
CA GLU A 467 19.87 -12.81 4.85
C GLU A 467 18.35 -12.66 4.80
N GLU A 468 17.82 -11.45 5.05
CA GLU A 468 16.39 -11.14 5.01
C GLU A 468 15.93 -10.64 3.63
N ARG A 469 16.83 -10.68 2.65
CA ARG A 469 16.62 -10.28 1.26
C ARG A 469 17.18 -11.30 0.29
N ASN A 470 17.22 -12.56 0.67
CA ASN A 470 17.67 -13.63 -0.22
C ASN A 470 16.48 -14.51 -0.61
N ILE A 471 16.50 -15.10 -1.79
CA ILE A 471 15.48 -16.07 -2.21
C ILE A 471 15.38 -17.26 -1.23
N ALA A 472 16.51 -17.66 -0.63
CA ALA A 472 16.54 -18.68 0.41
C ALA A 472 15.69 -18.29 1.65
N HIS A 473 15.55 -16.99 1.94
CA HIS A 473 14.67 -16.49 3.00
C HIS A 473 13.19 -16.71 2.65
N ILE A 474 12.81 -16.47 1.39
CA ILE A 474 11.45 -16.68 0.88
C ILE A 474 11.08 -18.16 0.94
N GLN A 475 12.04 -19.03 0.62
CA GLN A 475 11.88 -20.49 0.63
C GLN A 475 12.04 -21.12 2.02
N SER A 476 12.36 -20.32 3.04
CA SER A 476 12.56 -20.81 4.41
C SER A 476 11.24 -20.97 5.17
N GLU A 477 11.30 -21.65 6.31
CA GLU A 477 10.22 -21.80 7.28
C GLU A 477 9.70 -20.44 7.82
N LYS A 478 10.42 -19.33 7.57
CA LYS A 478 9.96 -17.99 7.96
C LYS A 478 8.90 -17.40 7.02
N TYR A 479 8.78 -17.88 5.77
CA TYR A 479 7.93 -17.24 4.76
C TYR A 479 7.06 -18.21 3.92
N ASN A 480 7.64 -19.06 3.08
CA ASN A 480 6.90 -19.95 2.18
C ASN A 480 7.66 -21.24 1.84
N SER A 481 7.94 -22.08 2.83
CA SER A 481 8.70 -23.31 2.61
C SER A 481 7.87 -24.42 1.95
N ASP A 482 8.54 -25.36 1.28
CA ASP A 482 7.89 -26.56 0.72
C ASP A 482 7.17 -27.39 1.79
N TYR A 483 7.69 -27.42 3.03
CA TYR A 483 7.05 -28.10 4.16
C TYR A 483 5.69 -27.48 4.48
N GLN A 484 5.64 -26.14 4.54
CA GLN A 484 4.40 -25.39 4.79
C GLN A 484 3.39 -25.62 3.67
N ASN A 485 3.81 -25.46 2.41
CA ASN A 485 2.93 -25.64 1.26
C ASN A 485 2.33 -27.05 1.20
N LYS A 486 3.12 -28.09 1.46
CA LYS A 486 2.61 -29.47 1.50
C LYS A 486 1.59 -29.71 2.61
N ILE A 487 1.77 -29.12 3.80
CA ILE A 487 0.76 -29.21 4.87
C ILE A 487 -0.53 -28.54 4.40
N ILE A 488 -0.45 -27.34 3.82
CA ILE A 488 -1.62 -26.61 3.34
C ILE A 488 -2.32 -27.37 2.19
N GLU A 489 -1.58 -27.94 1.25
CA GLU A 489 -2.13 -28.80 0.19
C GLU A 489 -2.86 -30.01 0.79
N ASN A 490 -2.22 -30.75 1.71
CA ASN A 490 -2.85 -31.89 2.38
C ASN A 490 -4.10 -31.50 3.17
N ILE A 491 -4.12 -30.33 3.82
CA ILE A 491 -5.33 -29.82 4.50
C ILE A 491 -6.42 -29.53 3.47
N LYS A 492 -6.09 -28.85 2.37
CA LYS A 492 -7.03 -28.49 1.30
C LYS A 492 -7.71 -29.71 0.67
N ASP A 493 -7.01 -30.84 0.58
CA ASP A 493 -7.60 -32.11 0.11
C ASP A 493 -8.62 -32.72 1.08
N ASN A 494 -8.61 -32.30 2.35
CA ASN A 494 -9.46 -32.82 3.42
C ASN A 494 -10.59 -31.86 3.86
N ILE A 495 -10.71 -30.69 3.26
CA ILE A 495 -11.72 -29.66 3.61
C ILE A 495 -12.53 -29.23 2.39
N LYS A 496 -13.70 -28.63 2.62
CA LYS A 496 -14.53 -28.04 1.55
C LYS A 496 -13.88 -26.74 1.04
N PRO A 497 -14.04 -26.36 -0.25
CA PRO A 497 -13.41 -25.15 -0.81
C PRO A 497 -13.77 -23.81 -0.14
N HIS A 498 -14.84 -23.75 0.66
CA HIS A 498 -15.27 -22.57 1.40
C HIS A 498 -14.83 -22.58 2.88
N GLU A 499 -14.29 -23.69 3.36
CA GLU A 499 -13.78 -23.80 4.72
C GLU A 499 -12.46 -23.04 4.84
N ARG A 500 -12.21 -22.51 6.05
CA ARG A 500 -11.06 -21.65 6.33
C ARG A 500 -9.97 -22.36 7.12
N ILE A 501 -8.75 -21.86 6.96
CA ILE A 501 -7.57 -22.29 7.71
C ILE A 501 -7.04 -21.10 8.51
N ASN A 502 -6.83 -21.26 9.81
CA ASN A 502 -6.08 -20.30 10.62
C ASN A 502 -4.58 -20.64 10.54
N TRP A 503 -3.84 -19.85 9.75
CA TRP A 503 -2.40 -20.02 9.59
C TRP A 503 -1.73 -18.73 9.18
N LEU A 504 -0.56 -18.46 9.78
CA LEU A 504 0.33 -17.37 9.41
C LEU A 504 1.79 -17.74 9.63
N THR A 505 2.66 -17.25 8.76
CA THR A 505 4.11 -17.39 8.95
C THR A 505 4.64 -16.31 9.89
N TYR A 506 5.92 -16.36 10.24
CA TYR A 506 6.49 -15.39 11.21
C TYR A 506 6.52 -13.96 10.68
N LEU A 507 6.51 -13.78 9.37
CA LEU A 507 6.83 -12.50 8.75
C LEU A 507 5.61 -11.76 8.21
N THR A 508 4.54 -12.47 7.88
CA THR A 508 3.43 -11.88 7.12
C THR A 508 2.09 -12.45 7.54
N HIS A 509 1.10 -11.58 7.66
CA HIS A 509 -0.30 -11.95 7.89
C HIS A 509 -1.04 -12.28 6.59
N ASN A 510 -0.44 -12.02 5.42
CA ASN A 510 -1.02 -12.28 4.11
C ASN A 510 -0.65 -13.67 3.57
N THR A 511 -0.22 -14.60 4.45
CA THR A 511 0.00 -16.02 4.12
C THR A 511 -1.11 -16.68 3.30
N PRO A 512 -2.41 -16.44 3.60
CA PRO A 512 -3.51 -16.99 2.80
C PRO A 512 -3.43 -16.66 1.31
N MET A 513 -2.91 -15.47 0.96
CA MET A 513 -2.86 -15.00 -0.44
C MET A 513 -1.84 -15.76 -1.28
N TYR A 514 -0.63 -15.99 -0.76
CA TYR A 514 0.45 -16.63 -1.53
C TYR A 514 0.55 -18.15 -1.29
N GLN A 515 -0.24 -18.71 -0.37
CA GLN A 515 -0.44 -20.16 -0.20
C GLN A 515 -1.83 -20.62 -0.66
N HIS A 516 -2.63 -19.71 -1.24
CA HIS A 516 -3.90 -19.98 -1.92
C HIS A 516 -4.92 -20.76 -1.08
N PHE A 517 -5.26 -20.24 0.11
CA PHE A 517 -6.32 -20.79 0.96
C PHE A 517 -7.21 -19.69 1.56
N ASN A 518 -8.44 -20.02 1.97
CA ASN A 518 -9.29 -19.06 2.68
C ASN A 518 -8.79 -18.89 4.11
N GLY A 519 -8.25 -17.72 4.43
CA GLY A 519 -7.73 -17.41 5.76
C GLY A 519 -8.71 -16.67 6.65
N ILE A 520 -8.17 -16.15 7.75
CA ILE A 520 -8.81 -15.21 8.68
C ILE A 520 -7.88 -14.06 9.07
N SER A 521 -6.89 -13.75 8.23
CA SER A 521 -5.86 -12.75 8.50
C SER A 521 -5.63 -11.84 7.30
N LEU A 522 -5.36 -10.56 7.59
CA LEU A 522 -5.00 -9.57 6.58
C LEU A 522 -4.04 -8.54 7.20
N TYR A 523 -3.00 -8.21 6.45
CA TYR A 523 -2.20 -7.00 6.68
C TYR A 523 -2.37 -6.05 5.51
N SER A 524 -3.15 -4.98 5.69
CA SER A 524 -3.37 -3.93 4.70
C SER A 524 -3.41 -2.55 5.38
N SER A 525 -2.86 -1.53 4.74
CA SER A 525 -3.02 -0.16 5.25
C SER A 525 -4.46 0.31 5.20
N ILE A 526 -5.23 -0.19 4.23
CA ILE A 526 -6.62 0.18 4.04
C ILE A 526 -7.46 -1.08 3.88
N PHE A 527 -8.51 -1.16 4.69
CA PHE A 527 -9.63 -2.07 4.61
C PHE A 527 -10.81 -1.46 5.37
N HIS A 528 -12.00 -2.00 5.19
CA HIS A 528 -13.22 -1.44 5.74
C HIS A 528 -13.24 -1.43 7.28
N LYS A 529 -13.65 -0.30 7.88
CA LYS A 529 -13.68 -0.10 9.33
C LYS A 529 -14.50 -1.14 10.09
N ASP A 530 -15.59 -1.63 9.50
CA ASP A 530 -16.51 -2.55 10.17
C ASP A 530 -15.90 -3.92 10.45
N ILE A 531 -14.83 -4.30 9.74
CA ILE A 531 -14.05 -5.49 10.08
C ILE A 531 -13.46 -5.36 11.49
N LEU A 532 -12.90 -4.20 11.84
CA LEU A 532 -12.39 -3.98 13.20
C LEU A 532 -13.52 -3.90 14.22
N ARG A 533 -14.71 -3.43 13.81
CA ARG A 533 -15.88 -3.39 14.69
C ARG A 533 -16.28 -4.78 15.18
N PHE A 534 -16.22 -5.81 14.33
CA PHE A 534 -16.39 -7.21 14.75
C PHE A 534 -15.44 -7.57 15.89
N TYR A 535 -14.14 -7.28 15.74
CA TYR A 535 -13.13 -7.55 16.76
C TYR A 535 -13.36 -6.74 18.04
N ASP A 536 -13.74 -5.47 17.93
CA ASP A 536 -13.99 -4.58 19.07
C ASP A 536 -15.24 -4.99 19.86
N GLU A 537 -16.36 -5.24 19.18
CA GLU A 537 -17.65 -5.58 19.80
C GLU A 537 -17.61 -6.93 20.53
N LEU A 538 -16.92 -7.91 19.97
CA LEU A 538 -16.72 -9.21 20.59
C LEU A 538 -15.49 -9.27 21.49
N MET A 539 -14.72 -8.18 21.57
CA MET A 539 -13.47 -8.08 22.33
C MET A 539 -12.47 -9.18 21.94
N VAL A 540 -12.41 -9.50 20.65
CA VAL A 540 -11.52 -10.51 20.09
C VAL A 540 -10.12 -9.92 20.01
N SER A 541 -9.20 -10.56 20.71
CA SER A 541 -7.80 -10.22 20.63
C SER A 541 -7.16 -10.71 19.35
N MET A 542 -6.38 -9.81 18.75
CA MET A 542 -5.58 -10.07 17.56
C MET A 542 -4.09 -10.14 17.90
N GLY A 543 -3.71 -10.33 19.16
CA GLY A 543 -2.30 -10.39 19.62
C GLY A 543 -1.47 -9.10 19.51
N THR A 544 -1.75 -8.23 18.53
CA THR A 544 -1.20 -6.87 18.37
C THR A 544 -2.33 -5.90 17.99
N ASN A 545 -2.40 -4.76 18.66
CA ASN A 545 -3.44 -3.76 18.45
C ASN A 545 -3.04 -2.76 17.36
N SER A 546 -3.16 -3.17 16.09
CA SER A 546 -2.87 -2.34 14.92
C SER A 546 -4.14 -1.97 14.14
N HIS A 547 -4.18 -0.77 13.54
CA HIS A 547 -5.22 -0.40 12.57
C HIS A 547 -5.04 -1.03 11.19
N SER A 548 -3.91 -1.69 10.94
CA SER A 548 -3.56 -2.25 9.62
C SER A 548 -3.63 -3.77 9.58
N ILE A 549 -3.86 -4.42 10.70
CA ILE A 549 -3.73 -5.88 10.84
C ILE A 549 -4.92 -6.41 11.62
N TYR A 550 -5.47 -7.52 11.13
CA TYR A 550 -6.26 -8.44 11.94
C TYR A 550 -5.84 -9.87 11.64
N TYR A 551 -5.91 -10.74 12.65
CA TYR A 551 -5.70 -12.18 12.50
C TYR A 551 -6.24 -12.92 13.72
N GLY A 552 -6.53 -14.20 13.51
CA GLY A 552 -6.98 -15.10 14.57
C GLY A 552 -8.36 -14.73 15.13
N LEU A 553 -8.81 -15.55 16.07
CA LEU A 553 -10.08 -15.37 16.80
C LEU A 553 -9.88 -15.60 18.31
N ALA A 554 -8.73 -15.15 18.83
CA ALA A 554 -8.36 -15.22 20.24
C ALA A 554 -8.51 -16.61 20.90
N ASN A 555 -8.22 -17.69 20.17
CA ASN A 555 -8.37 -19.07 20.66
C ASN A 555 -9.80 -19.44 21.11
N ARG A 556 -10.84 -18.73 20.64
CA ARG A 556 -12.25 -18.95 21.00
C ARG A 556 -12.92 -19.88 20.00
N THR A 557 -13.22 -21.10 20.41
CA THR A 557 -13.74 -22.16 19.52
C THR A 557 -15.10 -21.84 18.94
N ASN A 558 -15.96 -21.14 19.69
CA ASN A 558 -17.24 -20.63 19.17
C ASN A 558 -17.03 -19.76 17.92
N LEU A 559 -16.07 -18.84 17.95
CA LEU A 559 -15.77 -17.97 16.81
C LEU A 559 -15.12 -18.73 15.66
N TYR A 560 -14.17 -19.62 15.95
CA TYR A 560 -13.59 -20.47 14.90
C TYR A 560 -14.66 -21.28 14.18
N SER A 561 -15.59 -21.86 14.91
CA SER A 561 -16.71 -22.60 14.35
C SER A 561 -17.66 -21.70 13.54
N LEU A 562 -18.06 -20.55 14.09
CA LEU A 562 -18.94 -19.57 13.42
C LEU A 562 -18.32 -19.04 12.12
N MET A 563 -17.01 -18.80 12.10
CA MET A 563 -16.27 -18.34 10.91
C MET A 563 -15.89 -19.48 9.96
N ASN A 564 -16.34 -20.71 10.24
CA ASN A 564 -16.11 -21.92 9.46
C ASN A 564 -14.61 -22.24 9.27
N VAL A 565 -13.84 -22.11 10.35
CA VAL A 565 -12.41 -22.49 10.41
C VAL A 565 -12.30 -23.97 10.74
N ALA A 566 -11.93 -24.76 9.73
CA ALA A 566 -11.82 -26.21 9.82
C ALA A 566 -10.48 -26.67 10.41
N TYR A 567 -9.39 -25.93 10.14
CA TYR A 567 -8.05 -26.24 10.63
C TYR A 567 -7.37 -24.99 11.20
N SER A 568 -6.53 -25.20 12.22
CA SER A 568 -5.50 -24.24 12.64
C SER A 568 -4.13 -24.90 12.48
N VAL A 569 -3.13 -24.16 12.04
CA VAL A 569 -1.74 -24.66 11.99
C VAL A 569 -0.94 -23.93 13.06
N GLU A 570 -0.48 -24.67 14.05
CA GLU A 570 0.15 -24.12 15.26
C GLU A 570 1.64 -24.46 15.31
N LYS A 571 2.46 -23.59 15.90
CA LYS A 571 3.93 -23.78 16.00
C LYS A 571 4.39 -24.39 17.33
N GLY A 572 3.46 -24.71 18.21
CA GLY A 572 3.73 -25.31 19.52
C GLY A 572 2.56 -26.19 19.94
N ASP A 573 2.56 -26.65 21.19
CA ASP A 573 1.62 -27.69 21.65
C ASP A 573 0.35 -27.13 22.33
N LYS A 574 0.12 -25.81 22.19
CA LYS A 574 -1.07 -25.14 22.74
C LYS A 574 -2.07 -24.93 21.63
N PHE A 575 -3.24 -25.53 21.77
CA PHE A 575 -4.31 -25.48 20.77
C PHE A 575 -5.58 -24.89 21.37
N PRO A 576 -6.43 -24.24 20.55
CA PRO A 576 -7.79 -23.90 20.95
C PRO A 576 -8.54 -25.15 21.45
N THR A 577 -9.53 -24.98 22.31
CA THR A 577 -10.34 -26.11 22.82
C THR A 577 -11.12 -26.78 21.69
N HIS A 578 -11.28 -28.10 21.74
CA HIS A 578 -11.89 -28.88 20.65
C HIS A 578 -11.16 -28.77 19.30
N PHE A 579 -9.84 -28.63 19.35
CA PHE A 579 -8.95 -28.85 18.22
C PHE A 579 -8.02 -30.02 18.52
N GLU A 580 -7.95 -30.97 17.59
CA GLU A 580 -7.17 -32.20 17.74
C GLU A 580 -6.06 -32.27 16.68
N LEU A 581 -4.87 -32.68 17.09
CA LEU A 581 -3.73 -32.83 16.19
C LEU A 581 -4.02 -33.87 15.11
N ASP A 582 -3.98 -33.43 13.85
CA ASP A 582 -4.16 -34.30 12.70
C ASP A 582 -2.80 -34.62 12.07
N LYS A 583 -2.21 -35.73 12.50
CA LYS A 583 -0.90 -36.16 11.97
C LYS A 583 -0.99 -36.63 10.51
N SER A 584 -2.17 -36.89 9.96
CA SER A 584 -2.33 -37.43 8.61
C SER A 584 -1.97 -36.41 7.52
N VAL A 585 -2.11 -35.12 7.81
CA VAL A 585 -1.76 -34.04 6.88
C VAL A 585 -0.30 -33.59 6.99
N ILE A 586 0.45 -34.12 7.96
CA ILE A 586 1.89 -33.84 8.11
C ILE A 586 2.66 -34.68 7.09
N PRO A 587 3.46 -34.07 6.18
CA PRO A 587 4.20 -34.82 5.19
C PRO A 587 5.31 -35.66 5.84
N ASN A 588 5.37 -36.94 5.46
CA ASN A 588 6.45 -37.84 5.86
C ASN A 588 7.79 -37.40 5.23
N ASN A 589 8.90 -37.60 5.95
CA ASN A 589 10.27 -37.45 5.45
C ASN A 589 10.73 -36.03 5.06
N ILE A 590 10.17 -34.99 5.68
CA ILE A 590 10.71 -33.63 5.57
C ILE A 590 11.33 -33.24 6.90
N ASN A 591 12.66 -33.07 6.89
CA ASN A 591 13.38 -32.59 8.06
C ASN A 591 13.13 -31.08 8.20
N THR A 592 12.52 -30.66 9.30
CA THR A 592 12.19 -29.26 9.61
C THR A 592 12.78 -28.92 10.98
N ASN A 593 13.28 -27.70 11.13
CA ASN A 593 13.74 -27.22 12.45
C ASN A 593 12.58 -26.63 13.26
N GLU A 594 11.46 -26.31 12.59
CA GLU A 594 10.23 -25.81 13.19
C GLU A 594 9.07 -26.76 12.86
N PRO A 595 8.77 -27.74 13.72
CA PRO A 595 7.62 -28.62 13.49
C PRO A 595 6.32 -27.82 13.55
N LEU A 596 5.41 -28.12 12.62
CA LEU A 596 4.08 -27.53 12.59
C LEU A 596 3.06 -28.56 13.03
N ASN A 597 2.11 -28.11 13.84
CA ASN A 597 1.02 -28.89 14.42
C ASN A 597 -0.30 -28.48 13.75
N PRO A 598 -0.67 -29.10 12.61
CA PRO A 598 -1.99 -28.92 12.03
C PRO A 598 -3.04 -29.59 12.91
N VAL A 599 -3.97 -28.79 13.43
CA VAL A 599 -5.04 -29.24 14.33
C VAL A 599 -6.40 -29.02 13.67
N LYS A 600 -7.24 -30.06 13.72
CA LYS A 600 -8.57 -30.09 13.13
C LYS A 600 -9.61 -29.67 14.16
N ASN A 601 -10.53 -28.80 13.76
CA ASN A 601 -11.67 -28.40 14.57
C ASN A 601 -12.69 -29.55 14.68
N THR A 602 -12.97 -30.04 15.88
CA THR A 602 -13.93 -31.12 16.11
C THR A 602 -15.36 -30.62 16.33
N LYS A 603 -15.56 -29.31 16.44
CA LYS A 603 -16.87 -28.65 16.62
C LYS A 603 -17.13 -27.62 15.50
N LEU A 604 -16.96 -28.02 14.24
CA LEU A 604 -17.18 -27.15 13.07
C LEU A 604 -18.68 -27.02 12.72
N LEU A 605 -19.18 -25.79 12.64
CA LEU A 605 -20.50 -25.47 12.10
C LEU A 605 -20.48 -25.45 10.57
N PRO A 606 -21.61 -25.80 9.90
CA PRO A 606 -21.68 -25.65 8.45
C PRO A 606 -21.64 -24.18 8.04
N TYR A 607 -21.12 -23.95 6.84
CA TYR A 607 -20.94 -22.62 6.27
C TYR A 607 -22.24 -21.83 6.10
N VAL A 608 -23.35 -22.52 5.83
CA VAL A 608 -24.69 -21.93 5.79
C VAL A 608 -25.48 -22.52 6.93
N ARG A 609 -26.02 -21.65 7.79
CA ARG A 609 -26.91 -22.03 8.88
C ARG A 609 -28.29 -21.43 8.66
N THR A 610 -29.32 -22.11 9.13
CA THR A 610 -30.69 -21.62 9.09
C THR A 610 -31.19 -21.34 10.51
N THR A 611 -31.98 -20.27 10.67
CA THR A 611 -32.51 -19.90 11.99
C THR A 611 -33.78 -19.05 11.88
N ASP A 612 -34.60 -19.12 12.92
CA ASP A 612 -35.74 -18.24 13.16
C ASP A 612 -35.41 -17.07 14.11
N ASN A 613 -34.33 -17.21 14.87
CA ASN A 613 -34.05 -16.32 16.00
C ASN A 613 -33.25 -15.09 15.56
N ILE A 614 -33.74 -13.92 15.94
CA ILE A 614 -33.05 -12.64 15.82
C ILE A 614 -32.93 -12.06 17.22
N TYR A 615 -31.72 -11.68 17.61
CA TYR A 615 -31.44 -11.09 18.91
C TYR A 615 -31.02 -9.63 18.76
N SER A 616 -31.53 -8.79 19.67
CA SER A 616 -31.13 -7.39 19.73
C SER A 616 -29.73 -7.25 20.33
N LYS A 617 -28.86 -6.52 19.62
CA LYS A 617 -27.50 -6.19 20.07
C LYS A 617 -27.48 -5.54 21.46
N ASP A 618 -28.46 -4.70 21.78
CA ASP A 618 -28.50 -3.92 23.03
C ASP A 618 -28.74 -4.78 24.28
N SER A 619 -29.26 -6.00 24.10
CA SER A 619 -29.48 -6.94 25.19
C SER A 619 -28.22 -7.71 25.61
N LEU A 620 -27.11 -7.61 24.85
CA LEU A 620 -25.93 -8.44 25.00
C LEU A 620 -24.76 -7.69 25.63
N GLN A 621 -24.46 -7.98 26.90
CA GLN A 621 -23.40 -7.29 27.64
C GLN A 621 -22.03 -7.99 27.55
N PHE A 622 -21.97 -9.31 27.77
CA PHE A 622 -20.70 -10.05 27.82
C PHE A 622 -20.37 -10.73 26.50
N ALA A 623 -19.08 -10.87 26.20
CA ALA A 623 -18.63 -11.43 24.92
C ALA A 623 -19.10 -12.87 24.68
N LEU A 624 -19.24 -13.68 25.74
CA LEU A 624 -19.75 -15.06 25.64
C LEU A 624 -21.24 -15.09 25.30
N ASP A 625 -22.04 -14.19 25.88
CA ASP A 625 -23.47 -14.06 25.53
C ASP A 625 -23.63 -13.68 24.06
N LYS A 626 -22.77 -12.77 23.57
CA LYS A 626 -22.76 -12.37 22.16
C LYS A 626 -22.50 -13.57 21.24
N GLU A 627 -21.51 -14.40 21.56
CA GLU A 627 -21.25 -15.64 20.81
C GLU A 627 -22.41 -16.61 20.86
N HIS A 628 -22.97 -16.87 22.04
CA HIS A 628 -24.10 -17.78 22.20
C HIS A 628 -25.35 -17.31 21.44
N ALA A 629 -25.61 -16.00 21.40
CA ALA A 629 -26.65 -15.43 20.56
C ALA A 629 -26.38 -15.67 19.07
N MET A 630 -25.12 -15.51 18.63
CA MET A 630 -24.69 -15.81 17.25
C MET A 630 -24.80 -17.30 16.91
N LEU A 631 -24.55 -18.21 17.86
CA LEU A 631 -24.73 -19.65 17.67
C LEU A 631 -26.21 -20.01 17.51
N ASN A 632 -27.10 -19.44 18.33
CA ASN A 632 -28.52 -19.77 18.32
C ASN A 632 -29.36 -19.01 17.28
N GLY A 633 -28.82 -17.96 16.65
CA GLY A 633 -29.56 -17.07 15.77
C GLY A 633 -28.67 -16.09 15.01
N ILE A 634 -29.21 -14.90 14.77
CA ILE A 634 -28.49 -13.74 14.25
C ILE A 634 -28.57 -12.58 15.25
N VAL A 635 -27.49 -11.82 15.37
CA VAL A 635 -27.48 -10.56 16.11
C VAL A 635 -27.59 -9.40 15.12
N ALA A 636 -28.60 -8.55 15.27
CA ALA A 636 -28.84 -7.40 14.40
C ALA A 636 -28.96 -6.09 15.21
N SER A 637 -28.64 -4.97 14.56
CA SER A 637 -28.48 -3.67 15.21
C SER A 637 -29.80 -2.99 15.64
N GLU A 638 -30.94 -3.37 15.06
CA GLU A 638 -32.21 -2.60 15.20
C GLU A 638 -33.45 -3.46 15.43
N GLN A 639 -33.31 -4.79 15.46
CA GLN A 639 -34.43 -5.75 15.52
C GLN A 639 -34.01 -6.99 16.32
N GLY A 640 -34.95 -7.58 17.05
CA GLY A 640 -34.77 -8.87 17.71
C GLY A 640 -35.26 -8.91 19.15
N GLU A 641 -35.42 -10.13 19.64
CA GLU A 641 -35.79 -10.42 21.03
C GLU A 641 -34.58 -10.24 21.96
N PRO A 642 -34.78 -9.98 23.25
CA PRO A 642 -33.69 -9.99 24.22
C PRO A 642 -33.10 -11.40 24.35
N PHE A 643 -31.76 -11.48 24.39
CA PHE A 643 -31.10 -12.76 24.66
C PHE A 643 -31.09 -13.07 26.16
N ASN A 644 -31.68 -14.19 26.54
CA ASN A 644 -31.62 -14.67 27.92
C ASN A 644 -30.26 -15.32 28.16
N SER A 645 -29.33 -14.58 28.77
CA SER A 645 -28.03 -15.13 29.15
C SER A 645 -28.20 -16.33 30.09
N LEU A 646 -27.59 -17.45 29.72
CA LEU A 646 -27.48 -18.64 30.56
C LEU A 646 -26.16 -18.67 31.35
N ASN A 647 -25.29 -17.67 31.14
CA ASN A 647 -23.93 -17.65 31.66
C ASN A 647 -23.89 -16.92 33.01
N GLN A 648 -23.45 -17.61 34.05
CA GLN A 648 -23.24 -17.00 35.35
C GLN A 648 -21.87 -16.30 35.38
N ASN A 649 -21.84 -15.02 35.81
CA ASN A 649 -20.59 -14.34 36.10
C ASN A 649 -20.02 -14.84 37.43
N LEU A 650 -18.87 -15.52 37.36
CA LEU A 650 -18.20 -16.16 38.50
C LEU A 650 -17.35 -15.18 39.32
N LEU A 651 -17.19 -13.93 38.89
CA LEU A 651 -16.30 -12.96 39.54
C LEU A 651 -16.66 -12.72 41.02
N SER A 652 -17.94 -12.66 41.37
CA SER A 652 -18.37 -12.45 42.77
C SER A 652 -18.05 -13.63 43.68
N SER A 653 -17.81 -14.81 43.10
CA SER A 653 -17.43 -16.03 43.83
C SER A 653 -15.91 -16.26 43.88
N ALA A 654 -15.14 -15.44 43.16
CA ALA A 654 -13.68 -15.53 43.12
C ALA A 654 -13.05 -14.76 44.28
N THR A 655 -11.93 -15.28 44.81
CA THR A 655 -11.10 -14.57 45.79
C THR A 655 -9.88 -13.95 45.12
N LEU A 656 -9.69 -12.64 45.30
CA LEU A 656 -8.58 -11.88 44.71
C LEU A 656 -7.34 -11.96 45.60
N GLN A 657 -6.20 -12.29 44.98
CA GLN A 657 -4.88 -12.21 45.55
C GLN A 657 -3.96 -11.38 44.65
N TYR A 658 -3.00 -10.69 45.26
CA TYR A 658 -2.00 -9.92 44.53
C TYR A 658 -0.69 -10.71 44.48
N ASN A 659 -0.05 -10.74 43.31
CA ASN A 659 1.26 -11.36 43.12
C ASN A 659 2.23 -10.31 42.58
N ASN A 660 3.25 -9.96 43.37
CA ASN A 660 4.19 -8.87 43.05
C ASN A 660 3.44 -7.59 42.60
N SER A 661 2.32 -7.29 43.24
CA SER A 661 1.50 -6.12 42.94
C SER A 661 0.71 -5.68 44.18
N LYS A 662 0.15 -4.47 44.14
CA LYS A 662 -0.77 -3.95 45.16
C LYS A 662 -1.64 -2.84 44.59
N MET A 663 -2.83 -2.65 45.16
CA MET A 663 -3.64 -1.46 44.88
C MET A 663 -3.05 -0.23 45.58
N THR A 664 -2.96 0.89 44.89
CA THR A 664 -2.54 2.18 45.45
C THR A 664 -3.72 2.91 46.10
N GLU A 665 -3.43 3.93 46.91
CA GLU A 665 -4.44 4.82 47.50
C GLU A 665 -5.26 5.57 46.43
N GLU A 666 -4.67 5.81 45.27
CA GLU A 666 -5.30 6.44 44.10
C GLU A 666 -6.16 5.47 43.27
N GLY A 667 -6.28 4.20 43.69
CA GLY A 667 -7.07 3.18 42.99
C GLY A 667 -6.41 2.60 41.73
N LEU A 668 -5.06 2.68 41.64
CA LEU A 668 -4.28 2.07 40.56
C LEU A 668 -3.69 0.73 41.01
N LEU A 669 -3.62 -0.24 40.11
CA LEU A 669 -2.84 -1.46 40.34
C LEU A 669 -1.36 -1.16 40.06
N HIS A 670 -0.52 -1.21 41.09
CA HIS A 670 0.92 -1.08 40.96
C HIS A 670 1.57 -2.47 40.94
N VAL A 671 2.10 -2.86 39.78
CA VAL A 671 2.84 -4.11 39.56
C VAL A 671 4.33 -3.83 39.79
N THR A 672 4.93 -4.47 40.79
CA THR A 672 6.29 -4.16 41.27
C THR A 672 7.40 -4.94 40.56
N LYS A 673 7.06 -6.03 39.86
CA LYS A 673 7.99 -6.85 39.07
C LYS A 673 7.32 -7.31 37.79
N ASP A 674 8.11 -7.50 36.74
CA ASP A 674 7.61 -8.09 35.49
C ASP A 674 6.96 -9.45 35.76
N ASP A 675 5.88 -9.73 35.03
CA ASP A 675 4.99 -10.87 35.20
C ASP A 675 4.33 -10.97 36.60
N GLY A 676 4.31 -9.87 37.34
CA GLY A 676 3.40 -9.66 38.47
C GLY A 676 1.97 -9.35 38.01
N GLY A 677 1.04 -9.17 38.93
CA GLY A 677 -0.36 -8.89 38.62
C GLY A 677 -1.29 -9.49 39.67
N ILE A 678 -2.41 -10.06 39.24
CA ILE A 678 -3.43 -10.59 40.15
C ILE A 678 -3.71 -12.07 39.89
N ILE A 679 -4.15 -12.74 40.95
CA ILE A 679 -4.57 -14.13 40.96
C ILE A 679 -6.01 -14.16 41.47
N LEU A 680 -6.90 -14.82 40.73
CA LEU A 680 -8.30 -15.02 41.07
C LEU A 680 -8.49 -16.51 41.34
N ASN A 681 -8.77 -16.88 42.58
CA ASN A 681 -9.06 -18.27 42.92
C ASN A 681 -10.58 -18.47 42.91
N LEU A 682 -11.04 -19.36 42.05
CA LEU A 682 -12.44 -19.72 41.86
C LEU A 682 -12.86 -20.80 42.87
N PRO A 683 -14.17 -21.01 43.07
CA PRO A 683 -14.66 -22.10 43.90
C PRO A 683 -14.12 -23.46 43.41
N LYS A 684 -13.80 -24.36 44.34
CA LYS A 684 -13.42 -25.74 43.99
C LYS A 684 -14.52 -26.40 43.17
N GLY A 685 -14.14 -27.20 42.17
CA GLY A 685 -15.12 -27.86 41.31
C GLY A 685 -15.49 -27.05 40.05
N THR A 686 -14.80 -25.94 39.79
CA THR A 686 -15.12 -25.06 38.66
C THR A 686 -14.46 -25.56 37.38
N MET A 687 -13.22 -26.04 37.46
CA MET A 687 -12.52 -26.61 36.31
C MET A 687 -13.20 -27.86 35.71
N GLU A 688 -13.99 -28.61 36.50
CA GLU A 688 -14.71 -29.79 36.00
C GLU A 688 -16.03 -29.45 35.29
N LYS A 689 -16.51 -28.20 35.39
CA LYS A 689 -17.79 -27.77 34.81
C LYS A 689 -17.64 -27.10 33.44
N TYR A 690 -16.47 -26.58 33.14
CA TYR A 690 -16.21 -25.75 31.97
C TYR A 690 -14.94 -26.24 31.29
N ASP A 691 -14.85 -26.02 29.98
CA ASP A 691 -13.63 -26.31 29.22
C ASP A 691 -12.73 -25.06 29.12
N ASP A 692 -13.36 -23.87 29.01
CA ASP A 692 -12.67 -22.58 28.91
C ASP A 692 -13.25 -21.53 29.88
N MET A 693 -12.45 -20.49 30.11
CA MET A 693 -12.73 -19.34 30.97
C MET A 693 -12.51 -18.04 30.21
N TYR A 694 -13.54 -17.19 30.17
CA TYR A 694 -13.53 -15.90 29.49
C TYR A 694 -13.34 -14.81 30.55
N VAL A 695 -12.12 -14.26 30.60
CA VAL A 695 -11.74 -13.27 31.59
C VAL A 695 -11.88 -11.87 31.00
N THR A 696 -12.94 -11.17 31.41
CA THR A 696 -13.20 -9.80 30.97
C THR A 696 -12.58 -8.81 31.94
N PHE A 697 -11.72 -7.91 31.46
CA PHE A 697 -11.13 -6.88 32.28
C PHE A 697 -10.83 -5.61 31.48
N TYR A 698 -10.63 -4.51 32.21
CA TYR A 698 -10.06 -3.27 31.70
C TYR A 698 -8.64 -3.13 32.23
N GLY A 699 -7.70 -2.74 31.38
CA GLY A 699 -6.30 -2.52 31.72
C GLY A 699 -5.68 -1.45 30.84
N LYS A 700 -5.29 -0.32 31.45
CA LYS A 700 -4.55 0.77 30.81
C LYS A 700 -3.33 1.15 31.65
N LEU A 701 -2.14 0.96 31.10
CA LEU A 701 -0.89 1.42 31.70
C LEU A 701 -0.89 2.96 31.75
N THR A 702 -0.52 3.54 32.90
CA THR A 702 -0.51 5.00 33.11
C THR A 702 0.81 5.66 32.72
N ASP A 703 1.90 4.90 32.78
CA ASP A 703 3.23 5.42 32.52
C ASP A 703 3.43 5.59 31.00
N ASN A 704 4.08 6.69 30.58
CA ASN A 704 4.44 6.96 29.17
C ASN A 704 5.52 5.97 28.70
N GLU A 705 5.14 4.70 28.56
CA GLU A 705 6.07 3.66 28.19
C GLU A 705 6.24 3.62 26.67
N THR A 706 7.49 3.81 26.24
CA THR A 706 7.94 3.70 24.85
C THR A 706 8.19 2.26 24.41
N ASN A 707 7.93 1.29 25.29
CA ASN A 707 8.17 -0.13 25.05
C ASN A 707 6.86 -0.91 24.94
N TYR A 708 6.96 -2.10 24.35
CA TYR A 708 5.88 -3.07 24.38
C TYR A 708 5.58 -3.49 25.83
N HIS A 709 4.30 -3.77 26.09
CA HIS A 709 3.80 -4.34 27.34
C HIS A 709 2.82 -5.47 27.03
N HIS A 710 2.32 -6.19 28.04
CA HIS A 710 1.52 -7.38 27.83
C HIS A 710 0.47 -7.63 28.90
N TYR A 711 -0.49 -8.47 28.53
CA TYR A 711 -1.41 -9.11 29.44
C TYR A 711 -1.35 -10.61 29.19
N TRP A 712 -1.05 -11.38 30.23
CA TRP A 712 -0.86 -12.82 30.14
C TRP A 712 -1.80 -13.51 31.11
N VAL A 713 -2.89 -14.07 30.57
CA VAL A 713 -3.92 -14.78 31.34
C VAL A 713 -3.67 -16.28 31.19
N ASN A 714 -3.28 -16.93 32.29
CA ASN A 714 -2.85 -18.33 32.31
C ASN A 714 -1.90 -18.66 31.14
N GLU A 715 -2.31 -19.45 30.17
CA GLU A 715 -1.50 -19.87 29.04
C GLU A 715 -1.51 -18.92 27.83
N ASN A 716 -2.48 -17.99 27.76
CA ASN A 716 -2.72 -17.10 26.62
C ASN A 716 -2.12 -15.70 26.86
N TYR A 717 -1.26 -15.28 25.94
CA TYR A 717 -0.43 -14.08 26.04
C TYR A 717 -0.81 -13.07 24.97
N GLU A 718 -0.95 -11.80 25.36
CA GLU A 718 -1.26 -10.70 24.45
C GLU A 718 -0.26 -9.57 24.58
N THR A 719 0.36 -9.22 23.46
CA THR A 719 1.26 -8.07 23.37
C THR A 719 0.49 -6.79 23.09
N ARG A 720 1.01 -5.67 23.57
CA ARG A 720 0.48 -4.33 23.33
C ARG A 720 1.59 -3.42 22.85
N LYS A 721 1.29 -2.68 21.78
CA LYS A 721 2.19 -1.67 21.23
C LYS A 721 2.51 -0.58 22.26
N PRO A 722 3.69 0.05 22.15
CA PRO A 722 4.04 1.25 22.89
C PRO A 722 2.94 2.32 22.82
N LEU A 723 2.81 3.13 23.87
CA LEU A 723 1.73 4.13 23.93
C LEU A 723 1.86 5.20 22.83
N ASN A 724 3.09 5.42 22.34
CA ASN A 724 3.45 6.39 21.31
C ASN A 724 3.58 5.79 19.89
N ASP A 725 3.10 4.56 19.65
CA ASP A 725 3.15 3.94 18.33
C ASP A 725 2.03 4.48 17.41
N ASP A 726 2.40 5.03 16.25
CA ASP A 726 1.48 5.66 15.27
C ASP A 726 0.36 4.74 14.77
N TYR A 727 0.51 3.42 14.92
CA TYR A 727 -0.47 2.42 14.49
C TYR A 727 -1.24 1.79 15.65
N ARG A 728 -1.01 2.23 16.88
CA ARG A 728 -1.67 1.71 18.07
C ARG A 728 -3.17 2.02 18.02
N ARG A 729 -4.00 0.97 18.16
CA ARG A 729 -5.42 1.14 18.47
C ARG A 729 -5.63 1.18 19.98
N GLU A 730 -6.25 2.23 20.50
CA GLU A 730 -6.73 2.26 21.88
C GLU A 730 -7.91 1.29 22.02
N LEU A 731 -7.83 0.41 23.02
CA LEU A 731 -8.86 -0.59 23.30
C LEU A 731 -9.34 -0.44 24.73
N GLY A 732 -10.65 -0.43 24.91
CA GLY A 732 -11.31 -0.41 26.22
C GLY A 732 -11.25 -1.78 26.90
N ASP A 733 -12.42 -2.32 27.21
CA ASP A 733 -12.56 -3.66 27.78
C ASP A 733 -12.02 -4.74 26.85
N ARG A 734 -11.53 -5.82 27.44
CA ARG A 734 -11.00 -6.96 26.70
C ARG A 734 -11.37 -8.28 27.33
N VAL A 735 -11.36 -9.31 26.51
CA VAL A 735 -11.55 -10.70 26.91
C VAL A 735 -10.34 -11.50 26.46
N ILE A 736 -9.71 -12.18 27.42
CA ILE A 736 -8.71 -13.21 27.14
C ILE A 736 -9.32 -14.52 27.59
N SER A 737 -9.46 -15.48 26.67
CA SER A 737 -9.85 -16.85 27.00
C SER A 737 -8.67 -17.57 27.64
N ALA A 738 -8.94 -18.56 28.46
CA ALA A 738 -7.96 -19.49 28.99
C ALA A 738 -8.64 -20.85 29.22
N LYS A 739 -7.87 -21.93 29.23
CA LYS A 739 -8.37 -23.25 29.66
C LYS A 739 -8.95 -23.14 31.06
N ALA A 740 -10.02 -23.88 31.31
CA ALA A 740 -10.66 -23.91 32.60
C ALA A 740 -9.67 -24.33 33.69
N ASN A 741 -9.65 -23.55 34.76
CA ASN A 741 -8.75 -23.72 35.89
C ASN A 741 -9.41 -23.11 37.12
N ASP A 742 -9.21 -23.73 38.29
CA ASP A 742 -9.65 -23.17 39.57
C ASP A 742 -8.86 -21.91 39.95
N GLN A 743 -7.75 -21.63 39.25
CA GLN A 743 -6.94 -20.43 39.43
C GLN A 743 -6.73 -19.69 38.10
N ILE A 744 -7.05 -18.39 38.09
CA ILE A 744 -6.82 -17.48 36.96
C ILE A 744 -5.76 -16.47 37.35
N SER A 745 -4.61 -16.53 36.68
CA SER A 745 -3.50 -15.60 36.86
C SER A 745 -3.47 -14.59 35.72
N ILE A 746 -3.64 -13.31 36.03
CA ILE A 746 -3.51 -12.19 35.08
C ILE A 746 -2.18 -11.49 35.36
N ARG A 747 -1.20 -11.75 34.49
CA ARG A 747 0.16 -11.22 34.61
C ARG A 747 0.38 -10.07 33.64
N MET A 748 1.16 -9.10 34.09
CA MET A 748 1.43 -7.83 33.42
C MET A 748 2.89 -7.46 33.62
N LYS A 749 3.40 -6.56 32.77
CA LYS A 749 4.70 -5.92 32.96
C LYS A 749 4.69 -5.03 34.23
N ALA A 750 5.84 -4.82 34.86
CA ALA A 750 5.97 -3.85 35.94
C ALA A 750 5.50 -2.45 35.50
N GLY A 751 4.78 -1.75 36.38
CA GLY A 751 4.18 -0.44 36.07
C GLY A 751 2.89 -0.19 36.84
N LYS A 752 2.31 0.98 36.62
CA LYS A 752 1.01 1.37 37.21
C LYS A 752 -0.11 1.28 36.18
N TYR A 753 -1.24 0.69 36.57
CA TYR A 753 -2.37 0.44 35.68
C TYR A 753 -3.70 0.93 36.26
N HIS A 754 -4.52 1.57 35.43
CA HIS A 754 -5.96 1.55 35.64
C HIS A 754 -6.47 0.15 35.28
N PHE A 755 -6.75 -0.66 36.30
CA PHE A 755 -7.08 -2.06 36.11
C PHE A 755 -8.34 -2.46 36.87
N LYS A 756 -9.26 -3.15 36.18
CA LYS A 756 -10.50 -3.67 36.78
C LYS A 756 -10.94 -4.95 36.10
N VAL A 757 -11.10 -6.03 36.86
CA VAL A 757 -11.79 -7.25 36.37
C VAL A 757 -13.29 -6.98 36.34
N LYS A 758 -13.92 -7.27 35.21
CA LYS A 758 -15.36 -7.02 34.98
C LYS A 758 -16.19 -8.30 35.01
N GLY A 759 -15.62 -9.43 34.60
CA GLY A 759 -16.34 -10.70 34.67
C GLY A 759 -15.47 -11.90 34.36
N ILE A 760 -15.91 -13.05 34.87
CA ILE A 760 -15.34 -14.37 34.58
C ILE A 760 -16.50 -15.25 34.19
N HIS A 761 -16.50 -15.79 32.97
CA HIS A 761 -17.56 -16.65 32.47
C HIS A 761 -16.96 -17.98 32.01
N GLY A 762 -17.53 -19.09 32.46
CA GLY A 762 -17.11 -20.41 32.00
C GLY A 762 -17.86 -20.81 30.73
N GLU A 763 -17.14 -21.40 29.78
CA GLU A 763 -17.70 -21.97 28.55
C GLU A 763 -17.60 -23.50 28.58
N ASP A 764 -18.74 -24.17 28.39
CA ASP A 764 -18.88 -25.64 28.38
C ASP A 764 -19.22 -26.20 27.00
N TYR A 765 -19.30 -25.32 25.99
CA TYR A 765 -19.60 -25.64 24.59
C TYR A 765 -20.91 -26.41 24.33
N ARG A 766 -21.83 -26.51 25.30
CA ARG A 766 -23.13 -27.18 25.08
C ARG A 766 -23.99 -26.45 24.07
N GLN A 767 -23.94 -25.12 24.05
CA GLN A 767 -24.70 -24.33 23.07
C GLN A 767 -24.14 -24.51 21.65
N LEU A 768 -22.81 -24.65 21.51
CA LEU A 768 -22.17 -24.99 20.25
C LEU A 768 -22.59 -26.39 19.78
N ASP A 769 -22.57 -27.39 20.67
CA ASP A 769 -23.01 -28.75 20.33
C ASP A 769 -24.48 -28.79 19.91
N GLN A 770 -25.34 -28.03 20.60
CA GLN A 770 -26.74 -27.88 20.21
C GLN A 770 -26.88 -27.23 18.83
N ALA A 771 -26.12 -26.17 18.55
CA ALA A 771 -26.13 -25.52 17.24
C ALA A 771 -25.71 -26.50 16.14
N ILE A 772 -24.63 -27.27 16.34
CA ILE A 772 -24.16 -28.29 15.40
C ILE A 772 -25.23 -29.37 15.18
N SER A 773 -25.84 -29.89 16.26
CA SER A 773 -26.86 -30.95 16.17
C SER A 773 -28.13 -30.54 15.42
N LYS A 774 -28.46 -29.24 15.42
CA LYS A 774 -29.62 -28.67 14.71
C LYS A 774 -29.30 -28.26 13.28
N SER A 775 -28.01 -28.25 12.91
CA SER A 775 -27.57 -27.71 11.64
C SER A 775 -27.87 -28.65 10.47
N GLU A 776 -28.09 -28.06 9.30
CA GLU A 776 -28.37 -28.77 8.05
C GLU A 776 -27.18 -28.61 7.10
N ASP A 777 -26.88 -29.66 6.31
CA ASP A 777 -25.83 -29.57 5.30
C ASP A 777 -26.42 -28.97 4.01
N HIS A 778 -25.82 -27.89 3.56
CA HIS A 778 -26.21 -27.17 2.35
C HIS A 778 -25.04 -27.15 1.37
N LYS A 779 -25.33 -27.28 0.07
CA LYS A 779 -24.28 -27.33 -0.95
C LYS A 779 -23.88 -25.91 -1.37
N VAL A 780 -22.67 -25.51 -1.01
CA VAL A 780 -22.09 -24.21 -1.35
C VAL A 780 -21.16 -24.36 -2.54
N ASN A 781 -21.41 -23.60 -3.60
CA ASN A 781 -20.52 -23.49 -4.75
C ASN A 781 -19.99 -22.06 -4.82
N LEU A 782 -18.68 -21.91 -4.65
CA LEU A 782 -17.98 -20.66 -4.88
C LEU A 782 -17.56 -20.61 -6.34
N ASN A 783 -18.08 -19.63 -7.08
CA ASN A 783 -17.65 -19.33 -8.43
C ASN A 783 -16.92 -17.97 -8.42
N SER A 784 -16.06 -17.74 -9.41
CA SER A 784 -15.38 -16.46 -9.57
C SER A 784 -16.37 -15.30 -9.66
N ARG A 785 -17.62 -15.51 -10.09
CA ARG A 785 -18.64 -14.45 -10.29
C ARG A 785 -19.83 -14.44 -9.34
N ASN A 786 -19.99 -15.43 -8.48
CA ASN A 786 -21.10 -15.49 -7.53
C ASN A 786 -20.88 -16.60 -6.49
N ILE A 787 -21.61 -16.49 -5.39
CA ILE A 787 -21.75 -17.58 -4.43
C ILE A 787 -23.13 -18.17 -4.64
N THR A 788 -23.20 -19.46 -4.92
CA THR A 788 -24.47 -20.18 -5.13
C THR A 788 -24.64 -21.24 -4.06
N ILE A 789 -25.78 -21.20 -3.37
CA ILE A 789 -26.11 -22.12 -2.28
C ILE A 789 -27.36 -22.88 -2.68
N ASN A 790 -27.26 -24.21 -2.70
CA ASN A 790 -28.42 -25.08 -2.84
C ASN A 790 -28.85 -25.49 -1.44
N LEU A 791 -30.01 -24.98 -1.04
CA LEU A 791 -30.64 -25.29 0.24
C LEU A 791 -31.26 -26.68 0.16
N ASN A 792 -31.11 -27.44 1.24
CA ASN A 792 -31.65 -28.79 1.36
C ASN A 792 -32.59 -28.82 2.57
N ASN A 793 -33.89 -28.72 2.31
CA ASN A 793 -34.96 -28.64 3.32
C ASN A 793 -34.67 -27.62 4.44
N PRO A 794 -34.42 -26.35 4.10
CA PRO A 794 -34.00 -25.35 5.09
C PRO A 794 -35.07 -25.16 6.16
N LYS A 795 -34.65 -25.22 7.44
CA LYS A 795 -35.52 -24.91 8.58
C LYS A 795 -35.30 -23.50 9.12
N GLY A 796 -36.30 -22.65 8.94
CA GLY A 796 -36.38 -21.34 9.56
C GLY A 796 -36.34 -20.21 8.54
N LYS A 797 -36.45 -18.97 9.04
CA LYS A 797 -36.69 -17.78 8.22
C LYS A 797 -35.46 -17.14 7.61
N TYR A 798 -34.25 -17.49 8.07
CA TYR A 798 -33.01 -16.83 7.64
C TYR A 798 -31.91 -17.83 7.33
N ALA A 799 -31.22 -17.66 6.21
CA ALA A 799 -29.95 -18.29 5.92
C ALA A 799 -28.79 -17.35 6.32
N VAL A 800 -27.84 -17.84 7.10
CA VAL A 800 -26.74 -17.09 7.70
C VAL A 800 -25.41 -17.64 7.22
N MET A 801 -24.50 -16.76 6.81
CA MET A 801 -23.16 -17.12 6.30
C MET A 801 -22.07 -16.24 6.91
N PRO A 802 -20.87 -16.76 7.18
CA PRO A 802 -19.73 -16.01 7.71
C PRO A 802 -19.02 -15.19 6.62
N LEU A 803 -19.78 -14.27 6.04
CA LEU A 803 -19.33 -13.30 5.04
C LEU A 803 -19.51 -11.90 5.62
N PRO A 804 -18.43 -11.12 5.75
CA PRO A 804 -18.56 -9.73 6.13
C PRO A 804 -19.43 -8.94 5.17
N TYR A 805 -20.43 -8.25 5.69
CA TYR A 805 -21.34 -7.44 4.88
C TYR A 805 -20.57 -6.31 4.19
N ARG A 806 -20.92 -6.05 2.92
CA ARG A 806 -20.45 -4.87 2.17
C ARG A 806 -21.59 -4.27 1.37
N ASP A 807 -21.62 -2.94 1.37
CA ASP A 807 -22.53 -2.20 0.50
C ASP A 807 -22.27 -2.54 -0.97
N GLY A 808 -23.32 -2.92 -1.69
CA GLY A 808 -23.22 -3.43 -3.06
C GLY A 808 -23.42 -4.95 -3.19
N MET A 809 -23.48 -5.69 -2.08
CA MET A 809 -23.95 -7.07 -2.08
C MET A 809 -25.44 -7.15 -2.45
N LYS A 810 -25.80 -8.17 -3.22
CA LYS A 810 -27.18 -8.48 -3.64
C LYS A 810 -27.42 -9.97 -3.55
N ALA A 811 -28.56 -10.35 -2.99
CA ALA A 811 -29.01 -11.72 -2.89
C ALA A 811 -30.27 -11.95 -3.73
N LYS A 812 -30.34 -13.11 -4.38
CA LYS A 812 -31.58 -13.64 -4.95
C LYS A 812 -31.89 -14.98 -4.31
N VAL A 813 -33.14 -15.18 -3.92
CA VAL A 813 -33.68 -16.46 -3.44
C VAL A 813 -34.72 -16.92 -4.46
N ASP A 814 -34.47 -18.06 -5.10
CA ASP A 814 -35.30 -18.61 -6.18
C ASP A 814 -35.65 -17.58 -7.28
N GLY A 815 -34.68 -16.71 -7.61
CA GLY A 815 -34.81 -15.67 -8.62
C GLY A 815 -35.35 -14.32 -8.11
N GLU A 816 -35.99 -14.28 -6.94
CA GLU A 816 -36.49 -13.05 -6.33
C GLU A 816 -35.39 -12.31 -5.55
N THR A 817 -35.34 -10.99 -5.69
CA THR A 817 -34.35 -10.19 -4.95
C THR A 817 -34.78 -10.05 -3.49
N LYS A 818 -33.93 -10.47 -2.55
CA LYS A 818 -34.16 -10.31 -1.10
C LYS A 818 -33.13 -9.33 -0.53
N LYS A 819 -33.55 -8.57 0.50
CA LYS A 819 -32.66 -7.64 1.22
C LYS A 819 -31.71 -8.45 2.11
N ILE A 820 -30.42 -8.19 1.98
CA ILE A 820 -29.40 -8.76 2.87
C ILE A 820 -29.42 -7.99 4.19
N ILE A 821 -29.37 -8.72 5.30
CA ILE A 821 -29.23 -8.20 6.66
C ILE A 821 -27.76 -8.32 7.05
N ASP A 822 -27.20 -7.21 7.50
CA ASP A 822 -25.89 -7.14 8.14
C ASP A 822 -26.01 -7.72 9.56
N ALA A 823 -25.33 -8.85 9.81
CA ALA A 823 -25.54 -9.67 10.98
C ALA A 823 -24.22 -9.94 11.72
N ASN A 824 -24.35 -10.27 13.01
CA ASN A 824 -23.25 -10.73 13.86
C ASN A 824 -22.06 -9.75 13.85
N TYR A 825 -22.35 -8.47 14.10
CA TYR A 825 -21.33 -7.42 14.20
C TYR A 825 -20.50 -7.25 12.92
N HIS A 826 -21.14 -7.33 11.75
CA HIS A 826 -20.52 -7.25 10.42
C HIS A 826 -19.66 -8.46 10.00
N SER A 827 -19.64 -9.54 10.77
CA SER A 827 -18.91 -10.76 10.39
C SER A 827 -19.73 -11.74 9.55
N ALA A 828 -21.06 -11.53 9.48
CA ALA A 828 -21.96 -12.39 8.76
C ALA A 828 -23.01 -11.61 7.98
N ILE A 829 -23.59 -12.27 6.97
CA ILE A 829 -24.82 -11.84 6.32
C ILE A 829 -25.93 -12.80 6.66
N ALA A 830 -27.15 -12.27 6.75
CA ALA A 830 -28.38 -13.05 6.83
C ALA A 830 -29.33 -12.71 5.68
N ILE A 831 -29.94 -13.73 5.09
CA ILE A 831 -30.84 -13.61 3.93
C ILE A 831 -32.17 -14.25 4.29
N PRO A 832 -33.30 -13.52 4.18
CA PRO A 832 -34.62 -14.10 4.37
C PRO A 832 -34.89 -15.23 3.38
N ILE A 833 -35.37 -16.36 3.88
CA ILE A 833 -35.74 -17.55 3.09
C ILE A 833 -37.08 -18.10 3.57
N ASP A 834 -37.71 -18.90 2.70
CA ASP A 834 -38.89 -19.70 3.02
C ASP A 834 -38.49 -21.18 3.17
N ASN A 835 -39.32 -21.98 3.86
CA ASN A 835 -39.00 -23.40 4.12
C ASN A 835 -38.92 -24.26 2.84
N ASP A 836 -39.49 -23.80 1.73
CA ASP A 836 -39.42 -24.43 0.42
C ASP A 836 -38.36 -23.81 -0.51
N SER A 837 -37.60 -22.82 -0.02
CA SER A 837 -36.53 -22.19 -0.78
C SER A 837 -35.45 -23.18 -1.20
N LYS A 838 -35.00 -23.09 -2.46
CA LYS A 838 -34.06 -24.07 -3.04
C LYS A 838 -32.69 -23.47 -3.34
N GLU A 839 -32.65 -22.24 -3.81
CA GLU A 839 -31.41 -21.62 -4.28
C GLU A 839 -31.24 -20.20 -3.76
N ILE A 840 -30.02 -19.90 -3.27
CA ILE A 840 -29.57 -18.54 -2.99
C ILE A 840 -28.39 -18.22 -3.91
N ILE A 841 -28.47 -17.09 -4.62
CA ILE A 841 -27.38 -16.53 -5.43
C ILE A 841 -26.97 -15.18 -4.87
N ILE A 842 -25.70 -15.05 -4.50
CA ILE A 842 -25.11 -13.82 -3.98
C ILE A 842 -24.16 -13.24 -5.00
N THR A 843 -24.29 -11.94 -5.24
CA THR A 843 -23.41 -11.16 -6.12
C THR A 843 -22.96 -9.88 -5.46
N TYR A 844 -21.78 -9.40 -5.82
CA TYR A 844 -21.22 -8.13 -5.35
C TYR A 844 -20.76 -7.27 -6.51
N LYS A 845 -20.97 -5.96 -6.37
CA LYS A 845 -20.29 -4.92 -7.15
C LYS A 845 -19.92 -3.77 -6.21
N PRO A 846 -18.74 -3.16 -6.35
CA PRO A 846 -18.37 -1.99 -5.56
C PRO A 846 -19.43 -0.90 -5.64
N PRO A 847 -19.67 -0.17 -4.53
CA PRO A 847 -20.46 1.04 -4.55
C PRO A 847 -20.01 1.98 -5.67
N TYR A 848 -20.95 2.69 -6.28
CA TYR A 848 -20.71 3.65 -7.36
C TYR A 848 -20.05 3.09 -8.63
N TRP A 849 -19.86 1.78 -8.77
CA TRP A 849 -19.23 1.16 -9.94
C TRP A 849 -19.85 1.60 -11.27
N ILE A 850 -21.19 1.58 -11.36
CA ILE A 850 -21.94 2.00 -12.56
C ILE A 850 -21.77 3.50 -12.81
N ILE A 851 -21.79 4.32 -11.75
CA ILE A 851 -21.58 5.77 -11.84
C ILE A 851 -20.16 6.06 -12.35
N GLY A 852 -19.16 5.33 -11.86
CA GLY A 852 -17.78 5.39 -12.34
C GLY A 852 -17.67 5.08 -13.83
N ILE A 853 -18.30 3.99 -14.30
CA ILE A 853 -18.33 3.63 -15.73
C ILE A 853 -18.97 4.75 -16.57
N ILE A 854 -20.14 5.24 -16.15
CA ILE A 854 -20.84 6.31 -16.87
C ILE A 854 -19.96 7.58 -16.92
N GLY A 855 -19.36 7.95 -15.79
CA GLY A 855 -18.44 9.08 -15.69
C GLY A 855 -17.25 8.94 -16.64
N THR A 856 -16.62 7.76 -16.68
CA THR A 856 -15.51 7.45 -17.59
C THR A 856 -15.93 7.54 -19.06
N ILE A 857 -17.08 6.99 -19.44
CA ILE A 857 -17.59 7.07 -20.82
C ILE A 857 -17.85 8.53 -21.23
N LEU A 858 -18.53 9.30 -20.38
CA LEU A 858 -18.80 10.72 -20.62
C LEU A 858 -17.48 11.52 -20.70
N GLY A 859 -16.50 11.19 -19.87
CA GLY A 859 -15.17 11.79 -19.91
C GLY A 859 -14.44 11.52 -21.23
N ILE A 860 -14.48 10.28 -21.74
CA ILE A 860 -13.88 9.91 -23.03
C ILE A 860 -14.57 10.64 -24.19
N ILE A 861 -15.92 10.69 -24.19
CA ILE A 861 -16.69 11.43 -25.19
C ILE A 861 -16.34 12.92 -25.13
N GLY A 862 -16.31 13.50 -23.93
CA GLY A 862 -15.93 14.89 -23.69
C GLY A 862 -14.51 15.20 -24.15
N PHE A 863 -13.57 14.28 -23.92
CA PHE A 863 -12.18 14.39 -24.39
C PHE A 863 -12.07 14.43 -25.91
N ILE A 864 -12.70 13.47 -26.59
CA ILE A 864 -12.71 13.41 -28.05
C ILE A 864 -13.36 14.67 -28.63
N GLY A 865 -14.54 15.05 -28.11
CA GLY A 865 -15.25 16.27 -28.51
C GLY A 865 -14.40 17.52 -28.32
N TYR A 866 -13.72 17.65 -27.19
CA TYR A 866 -12.86 18.79 -26.88
C TYR A 866 -11.65 18.89 -27.81
N LEU A 867 -11.00 17.77 -28.14
CA LEU A 867 -9.91 17.75 -29.11
C LEU A 867 -10.38 18.17 -30.52
N LEU A 868 -11.56 17.71 -30.94
CA LEU A 868 -12.15 18.09 -32.23
C LEU A 868 -12.47 19.60 -32.29
N LEU A 869 -13.02 20.17 -31.22
CA LEU A 869 -13.32 21.61 -31.13
C LEU A 869 -12.07 22.47 -31.27
N ILE A 870 -10.98 22.10 -30.59
CA ILE A 870 -9.71 22.83 -30.68
C ILE A 870 -9.12 22.76 -32.10
N ASN A 871 -9.20 21.59 -32.74
CA ASN A 871 -8.69 21.41 -34.10
C ASN A 871 -9.54 22.17 -35.14
N LYS A 872 -10.87 22.19 -34.99
CA LYS A 872 -11.78 22.96 -35.87
C LYS A 872 -11.51 24.47 -35.78
N ASN A 873 -11.31 25.00 -34.57
CA ASN A 873 -10.96 26.41 -34.37
C ASN A 873 -9.59 26.77 -34.97
N LYS A 874 -8.61 25.86 -34.93
CA LYS A 874 -7.31 26.05 -35.63
C LYS A 874 -7.47 26.10 -37.14
N ILE A 875 -8.28 25.22 -37.74
CA ILE A 875 -8.53 25.20 -39.18
C ILE A 875 -9.28 26.45 -39.63
N LYS A 876 -10.33 26.86 -38.89
CA LYS A 876 -11.11 28.07 -39.18
C LYS A 876 -10.23 29.32 -39.17
N HIS A 877 -9.40 29.51 -38.14
CA HIS A 877 -8.47 30.65 -38.09
C HIS A 877 -7.43 30.63 -39.21
N ARG A 878 -6.92 29.46 -39.60
CA ARG A 878 -5.97 29.34 -40.72
C ARG A 878 -6.62 29.69 -42.06
N ASN A 879 -7.88 29.29 -42.25
CA ASN A 879 -8.68 29.62 -43.43
C ASN A 879 -9.01 31.13 -43.49
N GLU A 880 -9.39 31.75 -42.37
CA GLU A 880 -9.63 33.19 -42.27
C GLU A 880 -8.35 34.01 -42.57
N GLN A 881 -7.19 33.60 -42.02
CA GLN A 881 -5.91 34.25 -42.32
C GLN A 881 -5.51 34.11 -43.80
N ASN A 882 -5.78 32.95 -44.41
CA ASN A 882 -5.55 32.75 -45.84
C ASN A 882 -6.50 33.59 -46.71
N LEU A 883 -7.75 33.74 -46.31
CA LEU A 883 -8.71 34.64 -46.97
C LEU A 883 -8.25 36.10 -46.87
N PHE A 884 -7.86 36.57 -45.68
CA PHE A 884 -7.33 37.92 -45.46
C PHE A 884 -6.06 38.20 -46.28
N ARG A 885 -5.14 37.23 -46.39
CA ARG A 885 -3.96 37.34 -47.27
C ARG A 885 -4.35 37.44 -48.75
N LYS A 886 -5.32 36.64 -49.22
CA LYS A 886 -5.87 36.75 -50.57
C LYS A 886 -6.50 38.12 -50.84
N PHE A 887 -7.31 38.64 -49.91
CA PHE A 887 -7.91 39.97 -50.01
C PHE A 887 -6.86 41.09 -50.02
N LYS A 888 -5.80 40.99 -49.22
CA LYS A 888 -4.72 41.99 -49.17
C LYS A 888 -3.86 41.99 -50.44
N ASN A 889 -3.65 40.83 -51.06
CA ASN A 889 -2.95 40.72 -52.35
C ASN A 889 -3.81 41.25 -53.51
N LYS A 890 -5.14 41.06 -53.46
CA LYS A 890 -6.09 41.58 -54.46
C LYS A 890 -6.30 43.11 -54.41
N LYS A 891 -5.87 43.77 -53.34
CA LYS A 891 -5.86 45.23 -53.16
C LYS A 891 -4.52 45.89 -53.53
N ARG A 892 -3.49 45.08 -53.80
CA ARG A 892 -2.13 45.50 -54.20
C ARG A 892 -1.86 45.30 -55.70
N GLN A 893 -2.69 44.49 -56.36
CA GLN A 893 -2.95 44.57 -57.80
C GLN A 893 -4.05 45.62 -58.01
#